data_AF-A0A916FLY0-F1
#
_entry.id   AF-A0A916FLY0-F1
#
_cell.length_a   1.000
_cell.length_b   1.000
_cell.length_c   1.000
_cell.angle_alpha   90.00
_cell.angle_beta   90.00
_cell.angle_gamma   90.00
#
_symmetry.space_group_name_H-M   'P 1'
#
loop_
_entity.id
_entity.type
_entity.pdbx_description
1 polymer ?
#
loop_
_entity_poly.entity_id
_entity_poly.type
_entity_poly.pdbx_seq_one_letter_code
_entity_poly.pdbx_strand_id
1 'polypeptide(L)'
;MIHKNRYLYTACFLLLVVAFALFSHQQTVAQSWNATVDARANIFRAGEVAPPPLTDFPGGAGEPPQCLAVPFGVGKILSFPQIEGQLIWNKWGPYYGSEGIPGQSTNLLRYHGIAGLVHDNRDLFLVGVFLDSNPPTGTPPSSLHFSSTNATGVINDSSRQIAPALRQVFFIGDGRTNTGDEQQFIVPSGATRLCLGFADGSRADSVPASPGNYDDYNSGQLKVQLSLGTLPPTPTPWPSPTPGPTPTSGVNFSGENVKYYPIEGEIRTGKELREHLNGASGWAGLTTWEVTRWSYAGSSQQPQGCFLQGVEVKLTATMTMPNWINQTYAPPELISNWNIFYARLQVHEHGHVDIGIRVANEILSALSGELFPCDNITPFAQARVYEILDNHATDDEQYDNNTNHGVTQGADFNILQPWDSPPPIPQTTGQNLGPGNQLVFYYSPSPVGSRLAIERGISSTASSMKTSGLVALNVANISWSELPPLIDIAGTTSYSYLDEQVQPNTEYCYRARIQVESNYSPYSNEVCVKVAIRYPNFAITSGLQLVGSAQVYTPSLDSPPVLRLTQPIMAQAGAAWYHKPLTVSDHFETVFDFRLSPPGRNGGADGFAFVIHNDPRGSLTSGNGGCGVGYQSIENGLAIEFDTFQNPPYCEYVTDPSSSHVGVQIGGTQGPLSPRHEDPHRYTNTIKLADGNVHTAKISYEAGRDGQPGQLKVYLDQIGIQDTPILTVDIDISETLGLSGGTAWVGFTAGTGTTFEAHDILNWYMAYDGTSTSTPPPPPTIGCRVAKGASQALGNGQVTALAFDTQINDTTPGDNCWTPAEPSRLYARESGYYLAGGAVTLKSANSRSGRLIVIVRRGGGGWIQAQTAHMHAVDDSIYSVMGGMFHMNAGEYIEIVVYHMLGDGIQTYQSGGCEHCINGWLMKIGD
;
A
#
# COMPACT_ATOMS: atom_id res chain seq x y z
N MET A 1 21.31 -40.93 58.70
CA MET A 1 20.98 -41.73 57.50
C MET A 1 20.15 -40.91 56.51
N ILE A 2 20.65 -39.73 56.13
CA ILE A 2 20.09 -38.83 55.12
C ILE A 2 21.32 -38.30 54.39
N HIS A 3 21.95 -39.09 53.52
CA HIS A 3 23.12 -38.65 52.73
C HIS A 3 23.52 -39.60 51.56
N LYS A 4 22.60 -40.38 51.00
CA LYS A 4 22.90 -41.23 49.82
C LYS A 4 21.76 -41.24 48.81
N ASN A 5 21.40 -40.09 48.23
CA ASN A 5 20.50 -40.05 47.08
C ASN A 5 20.59 -38.76 46.21
N ARG A 6 21.73 -38.07 46.22
CA ARG A 6 21.99 -36.93 45.30
C ARG A 6 23.05 -37.21 44.23
N TYR A 7 23.68 -38.38 44.23
CA TYR A 7 24.74 -38.73 43.26
C TYR A 7 24.26 -39.57 42.07
N LEU A 8 23.11 -40.26 42.17
CA LEU A 8 22.60 -41.06 41.04
C LEU A 8 21.90 -40.22 39.96
N TYR A 9 21.22 -39.12 40.33
CA TYR A 9 20.55 -38.27 39.35
C TYR A 9 21.52 -37.41 38.53
N THR A 10 22.62 -36.95 39.13
CA THR A 10 23.65 -36.15 38.43
C THR A 10 24.51 -37.01 37.49
N ALA A 11 24.74 -38.28 37.82
CA ALA A 11 25.51 -39.20 36.98
C ALA A 11 24.74 -39.67 35.74
N CYS A 12 23.43 -39.92 35.84
CA CYS A 12 22.60 -40.22 34.68
C CYS A 12 22.40 -39.02 33.75
N PHE A 13 22.36 -37.79 34.28
CA PHE A 13 22.23 -36.57 33.47
C PHE A 13 23.54 -36.25 32.73
N LEU A 14 24.71 -36.44 33.35
CA LEU A 14 26.01 -36.24 32.66
C LEU A 14 26.31 -37.31 31.62
N LEU A 15 25.90 -38.58 31.82
CA LEU A 15 26.08 -39.64 30.82
C LEU A 15 25.15 -39.46 29.61
N LEU A 16 23.95 -38.89 29.79
CA LEU A 16 23.06 -38.53 28.68
C LEU A 16 23.55 -37.30 27.90
N VAL A 17 24.15 -36.32 28.58
CA VAL A 17 24.71 -35.12 27.92
C VAL A 17 26.00 -35.45 27.15
N VAL A 18 26.85 -36.36 27.65
CA VAL A 18 28.06 -36.80 26.93
C VAL A 18 27.73 -37.77 25.78
N ALA A 19 26.69 -38.60 25.91
CA ALA A 19 26.22 -39.46 24.82
C ALA A 19 25.51 -38.66 23.70
N PHE A 20 24.82 -37.56 24.02
CA PHE A 20 24.27 -36.65 23.01
C PHE A 20 25.34 -35.74 22.37
N ALA A 21 26.40 -35.37 23.08
CA ALA A 21 27.52 -34.61 22.53
C ALA A 21 28.45 -35.43 21.61
N LEU A 22 28.37 -36.77 21.64
CA LEU A 22 29.18 -37.66 20.81
C LEU A 22 28.43 -38.24 19.58
N PHE A 23 27.17 -37.86 19.35
CA PHE A 23 26.40 -38.27 18.15
C PHE A 23 26.03 -37.13 17.20
N SER A 24 26.65 -35.97 17.33
CA SER A 24 26.53 -34.90 16.35
C SER A 24 27.87 -34.18 16.24
N HIS A 25 28.81 -34.79 15.52
CA HIS A 25 29.89 -34.17 14.75
C HIS A 25 30.69 -35.32 14.13
N GLN A 26 30.07 -36.04 13.19
CA GLN A 26 30.89 -36.44 12.05
C GLN A 26 31.20 -35.13 11.32
N GLN A 27 32.35 -34.52 11.60
CA GLN A 27 32.94 -33.62 10.62
C GLN A 27 33.13 -34.48 9.37
N THR A 28 32.25 -34.31 8.39
CA THR A 28 32.57 -34.69 7.02
C THR A 28 33.83 -33.92 6.67
N VAL A 29 34.96 -34.62 6.64
CA VAL A 29 36.22 -34.06 6.16
C VAL A 29 35.93 -33.58 4.74
N ALA A 30 35.91 -32.27 4.53
CA ALA A 30 35.77 -31.70 3.20
C ALA A 30 36.90 -32.26 2.34
N GLN A 31 36.55 -32.85 1.20
CA GLN A 31 37.57 -33.42 0.32
C GLN A 31 38.33 -32.25 -0.29
N SER A 32 39.66 -32.26 -0.19
CA SER A 32 40.50 -31.20 -0.71
C SER A 32 41.41 -31.70 -1.82
N TRP A 33 41.64 -30.84 -2.80
CA TRP A 33 42.56 -31.08 -3.91
C TRP A 33 43.44 -29.87 -4.09
N ASN A 34 44.65 -30.11 -4.62
CA ASN A 34 45.56 -29.04 -5.00
C ASN A 34 45.75 -29.08 -6.52
N ALA A 35 45.72 -27.91 -7.13
CA ALA A 35 46.06 -27.71 -8.53
C ALA A 35 47.17 -26.67 -8.66
N THR A 36 47.98 -26.80 -9.70
CA THR A 36 48.88 -25.74 -10.16
C THR A 36 48.37 -25.25 -11.49
N VAL A 37 48.15 -23.94 -11.61
CA VAL A 37 47.59 -23.28 -12.79
C VAL A 37 48.67 -22.37 -13.36
N ASP A 38 49.21 -22.72 -14.52
CA ASP A 38 50.21 -21.92 -15.25
C ASP A 38 49.57 -20.66 -15.81
N ALA A 39 50.27 -19.52 -15.81
CA ALA A 39 49.76 -18.24 -16.32
C ALA A 39 49.24 -18.32 -17.78
N ARG A 40 49.72 -19.30 -18.56
CA ARG A 40 49.31 -19.52 -19.95
C ARG A 40 48.11 -20.48 -20.08
N ALA A 41 47.51 -20.93 -18.97
CA ALA A 41 46.37 -21.83 -18.94
C ALA A 41 45.11 -21.16 -19.50
N ASN A 42 44.81 -21.45 -20.76
CA ASN A 42 43.70 -20.87 -21.51
C ASN A 42 42.37 -21.54 -21.15
N ILE A 43 41.52 -20.86 -20.36
CA ILE A 43 40.24 -21.42 -19.90
C ILE A 43 39.31 -21.82 -21.06
N PHE A 44 39.40 -21.12 -22.20
CA PHE A 44 38.53 -21.35 -23.35
C PHE A 44 38.91 -22.61 -24.14
N ARG A 45 40.06 -23.21 -23.83
CA ARG A 45 40.50 -24.50 -24.36
C ARG A 45 40.13 -25.67 -23.43
N ALA A 46 39.29 -25.43 -22.43
CA ALA A 46 38.81 -26.47 -21.53
C ALA A 46 38.12 -27.60 -22.30
N GLY A 47 38.59 -28.83 -22.12
CA GLY A 47 38.03 -30.01 -22.79
C GLY A 47 38.57 -30.27 -24.20
N GLU A 48 39.48 -29.45 -24.74
CA GLU A 48 40.16 -29.73 -25.99
C GLU A 48 41.27 -30.79 -25.81
N VAL A 49 41.45 -31.64 -26.83
CA VAL A 49 42.47 -32.71 -26.87
C VAL A 49 43.53 -32.50 -27.96
N ALA A 50 43.40 -31.46 -28.79
CA ALA A 50 44.32 -31.12 -29.87
C ALA A 50 44.65 -29.62 -29.87
N PRO A 51 45.83 -29.19 -30.36
CA PRO A 51 46.18 -27.78 -30.47
C PRO A 51 45.28 -27.07 -31.50
N PRO A 52 44.76 -25.87 -31.21
CA PRO A 52 43.95 -25.11 -32.16
C PRO A 52 44.81 -24.57 -33.31
N PRO A 53 44.21 -24.19 -34.45
CA PRO A 53 44.91 -23.46 -35.51
C PRO A 53 45.50 -22.16 -34.95
N LEU A 54 46.80 -21.91 -35.17
CA LEU A 54 47.47 -20.68 -34.71
C LEU A 54 46.88 -19.38 -35.28
N THR A 55 45.99 -19.47 -36.27
CA THR A 55 45.26 -18.35 -36.88
C THR A 55 44.19 -17.75 -35.97
N ASP A 56 43.70 -18.51 -35.00
CA ASP A 56 42.55 -18.11 -34.16
C ASP A 56 43.00 -17.33 -32.91
N PHE A 57 44.30 -17.34 -32.62
CA PHE A 57 44.90 -16.74 -31.42
C PHE A 57 46.13 -15.87 -31.77
N PRO A 58 45.92 -14.63 -32.25
CA PRO A 58 47.01 -13.77 -32.73
C PRO A 58 48.05 -13.38 -31.65
N GLY A 59 47.69 -13.47 -30.36
CA GLY A 59 48.59 -13.25 -29.22
C GLY A 59 49.07 -14.55 -28.54
N GLY A 60 48.77 -15.72 -29.11
CA GLY A 60 49.16 -17.03 -28.57
C GLY A 60 48.00 -17.86 -28.03
N ALA A 61 47.96 -19.14 -28.42
CA ALA A 61 46.89 -20.07 -28.02
C ALA A 61 46.99 -20.54 -26.56
N GLY A 62 48.13 -20.31 -25.91
CA GLY A 62 48.42 -20.76 -24.55
C GLY A 62 48.48 -22.28 -24.43
N GLU A 63 48.35 -22.77 -23.20
CA GLU A 63 48.27 -24.19 -22.87
C GLU A 63 46.84 -24.55 -22.46
N PRO A 64 46.38 -25.81 -22.63
CA PRO A 64 45.10 -26.25 -22.09
C PRO A 64 44.99 -25.99 -20.57
N PRO A 65 43.80 -25.68 -20.05
CA PRO A 65 43.63 -25.37 -18.64
C PRO A 65 43.75 -26.63 -17.77
N GLN A 66 44.07 -26.43 -16.49
CA GLN A 66 44.20 -27.54 -15.56
C GLN A 66 42.81 -28.07 -15.20
N CYS A 67 42.42 -29.21 -15.77
CA CYS A 67 41.15 -29.86 -15.50
C CYS A 67 41.28 -30.96 -14.45
N LEU A 68 40.48 -30.86 -13.39
CA LEU A 68 40.40 -31.82 -12.32
C LEU A 68 39.15 -32.67 -12.49
N ALA A 69 39.33 -33.99 -12.58
CA ALA A 69 38.24 -34.94 -12.48
C ALA A 69 37.84 -35.05 -11.01
N VAL A 70 36.74 -34.40 -10.65
CA VAL A 70 36.20 -34.41 -9.30
C VAL A 70 34.81 -35.02 -9.39
N PRO A 71 34.47 -36.02 -8.54
CA PRO A 71 33.14 -36.62 -8.52
C PRO A 71 32.16 -35.65 -7.86
N PHE A 72 31.84 -34.57 -8.57
CA PHE A 72 30.90 -33.56 -8.14
C PHE A 72 29.52 -34.21 -8.09
N GLY A 73 29.10 -34.66 -6.90
CA GLY A 73 27.72 -35.06 -6.66
C GLY A 73 26.77 -33.86 -6.78
N VAL A 74 25.48 -34.13 -6.96
CA VAL A 74 24.44 -33.10 -6.88
C VAL A 74 24.42 -32.48 -5.47
N GLY A 75 24.28 -31.15 -5.37
CA GLY A 75 24.19 -30.43 -4.08
C GLY A 75 25.53 -30.20 -3.36
N LYS A 76 26.64 -30.19 -4.10
CA LYS A 76 27.97 -29.88 -3.58
C LYS A 76 28.29 -28.40 -3.75
N ILE A 77 29.02 -27.87 -2.76
CA ILE A 77 29.61 -26.53 -2.82
C ILE A 77 31.10 -26.70 -3.01
N LEU A 78 31.65 -25.97 -3.97
CA LEU A 78 33.08 -25.81 -4.13
C LEU A 78 33.53 -24.49 -3.51
N SER A 79 34.68 -24.50 -2.84
CA SER A 79 35.31 -23.28 -2.34
C SER A 79 36.83 -23.33 -2.53
N PHE A 80 37.48 -22.16 -2.47
CA PHE A 80 38.91 -22.01 -2.71
C PHE A 80 39.58 -21.40 -1.48
N PRO A 81 39.79 -22.19 -0.41
CA PRO A 81 40.21 -21.66 0.89
C PRO A 81 41.60 -21.03 0.88
N GLN A 82 42.49 -21.49 -0.02
CA GLN A 82 43.85 -20.99 -0.17
C GLN A 82 44.27 -20.93 -1.64
N ILE A 83 44.69 -19.74 -2.08
CA ILE A 83 45.29 -19.52 -3.39
C ILE A 83 46.58 -18.73 -3.18
N GLU A 84 47.70 -19.28 -3.65
CA GLU A 84 49.01 -18.68 -3.47
C GLU A 84 49.81 -18.73 -4.77
N GLY A 85 50.64 -17.71 -5.00
CA GLY A 85 51.43 -17.60 -6.20
C GLY A 85 51.29 -16.23 -6.84
N GLN A 86 52.02 -16.03 -7.92
CA GLN A 86 52.11 -14.75 -8.58
C GLN A 86 52.23 -14.95 -10.08
N LEU A 87 51.64 -13.99 -10.79
CA LEU A 87 51.56 -13.93 -12.24
C LEU A 87 52.19 -12.64 -12.72
N ILE A 88 52.76 -12.67 -13.91
CA ILE A 88 53.27 -11.48 -14.60
C ILE A 88 52.88 -11.58 -16.06
N TRP A 89 52.35 -10.47 -16.61
CA TRP A 89 51.91 -10.37 -18.00
C TRP A 89 52.88 -9.57 -18.86
N ASN A 90 53.86 -8.89 -18.25
CA ASN A 90 54.87 -8.12 -18.94
C ASN A 90 56.25 -8.30 -18.30
N LYS A 91 57.31 -8.38 -19.10
CA LYS A 91 58.66 -8.70 -18.60
C LYS A 91 59.22 -7.76 -17.51
N TRP A 92 58.62 -6.59 -17.31
CA TRP A 92 59.14 -5.51 -16.45
C TRP A 92 58.13 -4.92 -15.46
N GLY A 93 56.91 -5.44 -15.39
CA GLY A 93 55.88 -4.91 -14.49
C GLY A 93 55.76 -5.67 -13.17
N PRO A 94 54.77 -5.30 -12.34
CA PRO A 94 54.57 -5.90 -11.03
C PRO A 94 53.97 -7.31 -11.15
N TYR A 95 54.18 -8.10 -10.10
CA TYR A 95 53.55 -9.40 -9.93
C TYR A 95 52.12 -9.24 -9.37
N TYR A 96 51.17 -9.97 -9.94
CA TYR A 96 49.76 -9.97 -9.54
C TYR A 96 49.36 -11.31 -8.92
N GLY A 97 48.41 -11.28 -8.00
CA GLY A 97 47.80 -12.48 -7.42
C GLY A 97 46.65 -13.00 -8.29
N SER A 98 45.85 -13.90 -7.72
CA SER A 98 44.72 -14.55 -8.41
C SER A 98 43.55 -13.62 -8.73
N GLU A 99 43.45 -12.49 -8.02
CA GLU A 99 42.55 -11.37 -8.32
C GLU A 99 42.81 -10.71 -9.67
N GLY A 100 44.00 -10.91 -10.25
CA GLY A 100 44.39 -10.29 -11.51
C GLY A 100 44.73 -8.80 -11.38
N ILE A 101 44.70 -8.11 -12.51
CA ILE A 101 45.20 -6.75 -12.71
C ILE A 101 44.03 -5.77 -12.56
N PRO A 102 44.03 -4.87 -11.56
CA PRO A 102 42.98 -3.88 -11.40
C PRO A 102 43.09 -2.76 -12.44
N GLY A 103 41.96 -2.10 -12.76
CA GLY A 103 41.94 -0.89 -13.61
C GLY A 103 41.84 -1.15 -15.10
N GLN A 104 41.50 -2.38 -15.51
CA GLN A 104 41.29 -2.80 -16.90
C GLN A 104 40.01 -3.63 -16.98
N SER A 105 39.23 -3.52 -18.05
CA SER A 105 38.04 -4.34 -18.26
C SER A 105 38.33 -5.52 -19.18
N THR A 106 37.80 -6.70 -18.86
CA THR A 106 37.80 -7.89 -19.71
C THR A 106 36.42 -8.09 -20.33
N ASN A 107 36.34 -8.26 -21.65
CA ASN A 107 35.10 -8.60 -22.35
C ASN A 107 35.40 -9.60 -23.47
N LEU A 108 35.24 -10.89 -23.16
CA LEU A 108 35.64 -11.98 -24.04
C LEU A 108 34.46 -12.74 -24.62
N LEU A 109 34.54 -13.03 -25.91
CA LEU A 109 33.60 -13.84 -26.65
C LEU A 109 33.70 -15.32 -26.23
N ARG A 110 32.58 -16.02 -26.37
CA ARG A 110 32.53 -17.48 -26.31
C ARG A 110 33.45 -18.12 -27.35
N TYR A 111 34.03 -19.26 -27.03
CA TYR A 111 34.90 -20.01 -27.92
C TYR A 111 34.67 -21.51 -27.76
N HIS A 112 34.49 -22.22 -28.88
CA HIS A 112 34.39 -23.69 -28.95
C HIS A 112 33.48 -24.35 -27.90
N GLY A 113 32.30 -23.77 -27.66
CA GLY A 113 31.32 -24.31 -26.73
C GLY A 113 31.56 -23.96 -25.27
N ILE A 114 32.50 -23.08 -24.96
CA ILE A 114 32.71 -22.44 -23.66
C ILE A 114 32.18 -21.00 -23.71
N ALA A 115 31.41 -20.59 -22.70
CA ALA A 115 30.84 -19.24 -22.61
C ALA A 115 31.94 -18.17 -22.50
N GLY A 116 31.61 -16.95 -22.93
CA GLY A 116 32.46 -15.79 -22.70
C GLY A 116 32.42 -15.34 -21.24
N LEU A 117 33.10 -14.23 -20.95
CA LEU A 117 33.11 -13.60 -19.64
C LEU A 117 33.30 -12.09 -19.79
N VAL A 118 32.58 -11.31 -18.97
CA VAL A 118 32.80 -9.88 -18.81
C VAL A 118 33.25 -9.59 -17.39
N HIS A 119 34.24 -8.72 -17.22
CA HIS A 119 34.64 -8.16 -15.93
C HIS A 119 34.99 -6.69 -16.08
N ASP A 120 34.36 -5.81 -15.31
CA ASP A 120 34.48 -4.35 -15.54
C ASP A 120 35.83 -3.74 -15.18
N ASN A 121 36.65 -4.42 -14.36
CA ASN A 121 37.79 -3.79 -13.70
C ASN A 121 38.93 -4.75 -13.34
N ARG A 122 38.93 -5.96 -13.89
CA ARG A 122 40.05 -6.90 -13.78
C ARG A 122 40.44 -7.44 -15.15
N ASP A 123 41.73 -7.77 -15.28
CA ASP A 123 42.31 -8.53 -16.40
C ASP A 123 43.26 -9.62 -15.85
N LEU A 124 43.50 -10.70 -16.60
CA LEU A 124 44.35 -11.84 -16.21
C LEU A 124 44.11 -12.36 -14.77
N PHE A 125 42.86 -12.72 -14.47
CA PHE A 125 42.42 -13.24 -13.17
C PHE A 125 42.05 -14.72 -13.23
N LEU A 126 42.07 -15.40 -12.08
CA LEU A 126 41.74 -16.82 -11.99
C LEU A 126 40.24 -17.03 -12.22
N VAL A 127 39.93 -17.98 -13.10
CA VAL A 127 38.55 -18.37 -13.46
C VAL A 127 38.36 -19.87 -13.45
N GLY A 128 37.10 -20.29 -13.31
CA GLY A 128 36.69 -21.68 -13.38
C GLY A 128 35.66 -21.93 -14.48
N VAL A 129 35.59 -23.17 -14.95
CA VAL A 129 34.46 -23.68 -15.75
C VAL A 129 34.15 -25.13 -15.38
N PHE A 130 32.87 -25.43 -15.15
CA PHE A 130 32.41 -26.79 -14.92
C PHE A 130 32.08 -27.48 -16.25
N LEU A 131 32.56 -28.71 -16.43
CA LEU A 131 32.30 -29.53 -17.61
C LEU A 131 31.70 -30.89 -17.21
N ASP A 132 30.85 -31.43 -18.08
CA ASP A 132 30.44 -32.84 -18.03
C ASP A 132 31.54 -33.74 -18.58
N SER A 133 31.23 -35.00 -18.88
CA SER A 133 32.22 -35.96 -19.43
C SER A 133 32.43 -35.81 -20.94
N ASN A 134 31.60 -35.04 -21.62
CA ASN A 134 31.65 -34.87 -23.07
C ASN A 134 32.58 -33.72 -23.48
N PRO A 135 33.09 -33.72 -24.73
CA PRO A 135 33.73 -32.54 -25.29
C PRO A 135 32.74 -31.37 -25.37
N PRO A 136 33.12 -30.15 -24.95
CA PRO A 136 32.25 -28.98 -25.07
C PRO A 136 32.00 -28.69 -26.55
N THR A 137 30.74 -28.75 -26.95
CA THR A 137 30.28 -28.49 -28.32
C THR A 137 28.96 -27.71 -28.29
N GLY A 138 28.59 -27.07 -29.41
CA GLY A 138 27.34 -26.31 -29.53
C GLY A 138 27.37 -24.94 -28.84
N THR A 139 26.20 -24.32 -28.68
CA THR A 139 26.07 -23.00 -28.07
C THR A 139 26.13 -23.11 -26.53
N PRO A 140 27.07 -22.41 -25.86
CA PRO A 140 27.12 -22.36 -24.39
C PRO A 140 26.07 -21.39 -23.82
N PRO A 141 25.86 -21.38 -22.48
CA PRO A 141 25.10 -20.35 -21.79
C PRO A 141 25.61 -18.93 -22.07
N SER A 142 24.82 -17.91 -21.70
CA SER A 142 25.25 -16.52 -21.75
C SER A 142 26.49 -16.29 -20.89
N SER A 143 27.34 -15.36 -21.32
CA SER A 143 28.51 -14.93 -20.54
C SER A 143 28.05 -14.35 -19.20
N LEU A 144 28.76 -14.69 -18.13
CA LEU A 144 28.61 -13.98 -16.86
C LEU A 144 29.32 -12.63 -16.94
N HIS A 145 28.82 -11.66 -16.18
CA HIS A 145 29.38 -10.33 -16.07
C HIS A 145 29.71 -10.08 -14.60
N PHE A 146 30.96 -9.77 -14.29
CA PHE A 146 31.48 -9.51 -12.95
C PHE A 146 31.93 -8.05 -12.76
N SER A 147 31.81 -7.53 -11.54
CA SER A 147 32.26 -6.18 -11.20
C SER A 147 32.68 -6.04 -9.75
N SER A 148 33.71 -5.23 -9.54
CA SER A 148 34.17 -4.83 -8.22
C SER A 148 33.27 -3.77 -7.54
N THR A 149 32.23 -3.31 -8.22
CA THR A 149 31.25 -2.33 -7.72
C THR A 149 29.82 -2.81 -7.93
N ASN A 150 28.89 -2.42 -7.05
CA ASN A 150 27.47 -2.73 -7.18
C ASN A 150 26.85 -2.06 -8.43
N ALA A 151 26.77 -2.81 -9.53
CA ALA A 151 26.12 -2.40 -10.78
C ALA A 151 24.99 -3.38 -11.11
N THR A 152 23.85 -2.85 -11.57
CA THR A 152 22.65 -3.63 -11.90
C THR A 152 22.90 -4.60 -13.07
N GLY A 153 22.54 -5.88 -12.92
CA GLY A 153 22.71 -6.90 -13.96
C GLY A 153 24.12 -7.49 -14.05
N VAL A 154 24.96 -7.22 -13.05
CA VAL A 154 26.35 -7.67 -12.95
C VAL A 154 26.55 -8.38 -11.61
N ILE A 155 27.26 -9.51 -11.61
CA ILE A 155 27.60 -10.27 -10.41
C ILE A 155 28.73 -9.55 -9.68
N ASN A 156 28.54 -9.20 -8.40
CA ASN A 156 29.60 -8.56 -7.63
C ASN A 156 30.71 -9.59 -7.32
N ASP A 157 31.97 -9.19 -7.42
CA ASP A 157 33.13 -10.01 -7.04
C ASP A 157 33.05 -10.48 -5.56
N SER A 158 32.24 -9.81 -4.73
CA SER A 158 31.93 -10.13 -3.33
C SER A 158 30.71 -11.02 -3.11
N SER A 159 30.07 -11.53 -4.16
CA SER A 159 28.95 -12.46 -4.01
C SER A 159 29.43 -13.69 -3.25
N ARG A 160 28.77 -13.98 -2.12
CA ARG A 160 29.15 -15.10 -1.23
C ARG A 160 28.80 -16.45 -1.84
N GLN A 161 27.75 -16.51 -2.66
CA GLN A 161 27.35 -17.68 -3.43
C GLN A 161 27.28 -17.32 -4.91
N ILE A 162 27.77 -18.22 -5.75
CA ILE A 162 27.78 -18.09 -7.21
C ILE A 162 27.34 -19.44 -7.78
N ALA A 163 26.41 -19.47 -8.72
CA ALA A 163 25.86 -20.70 -9.32
C ALA A 163 26.16 -20.83 -10.83
N PRO A 164 27.39 -21.17 -11.25
CA PRO A 164 27.73 -21.28 -12.66
C PRO A 164 27.08 -22.50 -13.32
N ALA A 165 26.58 -22.35 -14.54
CA ALA A 165 26.12 -23.48 -15.35
C ALA A 165 27.29 -24.27 -15.98
N LEU A 166 27.00 -25.45 -16.54
CA LEU A 166 27.98 -26.19 -17.34
C LEU A 166 28.44 -25.35 -18.54
N ARG A 167 29.76 -25.34 -18.78
CA ARG A 167 30.43 -24.58 -19.84
C ARG A 167 30.34 -23.06 -19.65
N GLN A 168 29.90 -22.58 -18.49
CA GLN A 168 29.85 -21.16 -18.16
C GLN A 168 31.09 -20.77 -17.34
N VAL A 169 31.85 -19.79 -17.83
CA VAL A 169 33.07 -19.31 -17.15
C VAL A 169 32.65 -18.39 -16.01
N PHE A 170 33.28 -18.53 -14.84
CA PHE A 170 33.01 -17.72 -13.66
C PHE A 170 34.31 -17.20 -13.01
N PHE A 171 34.23 -16.00 -12.44
CA PHE A 171 35.31 -15.39 -11.67
C PHE A 171 35.55 -16.17 -10.36
N ILE A 172 36.81 -16.48 -10.07
CA ILE A 172 37.22 -17.07 -8.78
C ILE A 172 38.03 -16.07 -7.97
N GLY A 173 38.94 -15.33 -8.61
CA GLY A 173 39.80 -14.39 -7.89
C GLY A 173 40.65 -15.10 -6.83
N ASP A 174 40.68 -14.54 -5.62
CA ASP A 174 41.26 -15.17 -4.42
C ASP A 174 40.30 -16.11 -3.66
N GLY A 175 39.08 -16.30 -4.16
CA GLY A 175 38.04 -17.12 -3.55
C GLY A 175 37.40 -16.48 -2.32
N ARG A 176 37.55 -15.16 -2.14
CA ARG A 176 37.05 -14.41 -1.00
C ARG A 176 36.16 -13.25 -1.46
N THR A 177 35.21 -12.91 -0.60
CA THR A 177 34.47 -11.66 -0.69
C THR A 177 35.35 -10.48 -0.24
N ASN A 178 34.93 -9.24 -0.51
CA ASN A 178 35.64 -8.04 -0.02
C ASN A 178 35.72 -7.96 1.52
N THR A 179 34.88 -8.70 2.26
CA THR A 179 34.92 -8.80 3.73
C THR A 179 35.84 -9.93 4.23
N GLY A 180 36.43 -10.72 3.32
CA GLY A 180 37.33 -11.84 3.64
C GLY A 180 36.61 -13.19 3.86
N ASP A 181 35.29 -13.23 3.69
CA ASP A 181 34.51 -14.47 3.76
C ASP A 181 34.79 -15.35 2.55
N GLU A 182 34.83 -16.68 2.75
CA GLU A 182 35.02 -17.64 1.67
C GLU A 182 33.82 -17.70 0.73
N GLN A 183 34.07 -17.56 -0.57
CA GLN A 183 33.06 -17.70 -1.60
C GLN A 183 32.72 -19.15 -1.86
N GLN A 184 31.46 -19.39 -2.21
CA GLN A 184 30.87 -20.69 -2.40
C GLN A 184 30.32 -20.81 -3.83
N PHE A 185 30.87 -21.76 -4.59
CA PHE A 185 30.47 -22.03 -5.96
C PHE A 185 29.59 -23.28 -6.00
N ILE A 186 28.31 -23.10 -6.36
CA ILE A 186 27.36 -24.20 -6.45
C ILE A 186 27.71 -25.04 -7.67
N VAL A 187 27.98 -26.32 -7.47
CA VAL A 187 28.42 -27.19 -8.57
C VAL A 187 27.21 -27.61 -9.41
N PRO A 188 27.17 -27.31 -10.73
CA PRO A 188 26.02 -27.61 -11.57
C PRO A 188 25.84 -29.12 -11.77
N SER A 189 24.58 -29.54 -11.93
CA SER A 189 24.25 -30.95 -12.22
C SER A 189 24.94 -31.44 -13.50
N GLY A 190 25.48 -32.65 -13.46
CA GLY A 190 26.22 -33.25 -14.57
C GLY A 190 27.69 -32.81 -14.66
N ALA A 191 28.16 -31.91 -13.79
CA ALA A 191 29.58 -31.61 -13.70
C ALA A 191 30.36 -32.86 -13.28
N THR A 192 31.39 -33.19 -14.04
CA THR A 192 32.34 -34.27 -13.72
C THR A 192 33.78 -33.76 -13.67
N ARG A 193 33.99 -32.53 -14.16
CA ARG A 193 35.29 -31.88 -14.27
C ARG A 193 35.16 -30.39 -13.94
N LEU A 194 36.17 -29.86 -13.28
CA LEU A 194 36.39 -28.43 -13.11
C LEU A 194 37.71 -28.09 -13.77
N CYS A 195 37.70 -27.15 -14.70
CA CYS A 195 38.90 -26.63 -15.31
C CYS A 195 39.23 -25.25 -14.73
N LEU A 196 40.50 -25.05 -14.39
CA LEU A 196 41.04 -23.81 -13.83
C LEU A 196 42.03 -23.21 -14.81
N GLY A 197 41.94 -21.89 -15.01
CA GLY A 197 42.76 -21.15 -15.96
C GLY A 197 42.53 -19.65 -15.84
N PHE A 198 42.92 -18.92 -16.88
CA PHE A 198 42.83 -17.46 -16.95
C PHE A 198 41.96 -17.03 -18.12
N ALA A 199 41.20 -15.94 -17.93
CA ALA A 199 40.45 -15.28 -18.98
C ALA A 199 41.31 -14.15 -19.58
N ASP A 200 41.85 -14.35 -20.78
CA ASP A 200 42.77 -13.41 -21.42
C ASP A 200 42.58 -13.34 -22.96
N GLY A 201 42.70 -12.15 -23.52
CA GLY A 201 42.41 -11.87 -24.93
C GLY A 201 42.71 -10.42 -25.35
N SER A 202 42.45 -10.12 -26.63
CA SER A 202 42.80 -8.81 -27.20
C SER A 202 41.98 -7.67 -26.58
N ARG A 203 42.64 -6.59 -26.13
CA ARG A 203 41.98 -5.46 -25.46
C ARG A 203 41.13 -4.63 -26.40
N ALA A 204 39.83 -4.58 -26.13
CA ALA A 204 38.92 -3.57 -26.66
C ALA A 204 37.84 -3.29 -25.61
N ASP A 205 38.05 -2.25 -24.80
CA ASP A 205 37.28 -1.88 -23.60
C ASP A 205 35.79 -1.53 -23.88
N SER A 206 35.32 -1.72 -25.12
CA SER A 206 33.96 -1.45 -25.59
C SER A 206 33.42 -2.45 -26.62
N VAL A 207 34.21 -3.45 -27.05
CA VAL A 207 33.77 -4.46 -28.04
C VAL A 207 34.23 -5.85 -27.58
N PRO A 208 33.33 -6.85 -27.54
CA PRO A 208 33.70 -8.21 -27.20
C PRO A 208 34.84 -8.72 -28.10
N ALA A 209 35.90 -9.20 -27.47
CA ALA A 209 37.10 -9.66 -28.16
C ALA A 209 37.24 -11.18 -28.15
N SER A 210 37.97 -11.73 -29.11
CA SER A 210 38.33 -13.15 -29.07
C SER A 210 39.34 -13.39 -27.93
N PRO A 211 39.18 -14.48 -27.15
CA PRO A 211 40.25 -14.96 -26.26
C PRO A 211 41.52 -15.23 -27.07
N GLY A 212 42.72 -15.08 -26.48
CA GLY A 212 43.94 -15.44 -27.23
C GLY A 212 45.27 -14.74 -27.02
N ASN A 213 45.50 -14.08 -25.89
CA ASN A 213 46.75 -13.36 -25.66
C ASN A 213 47.71 -14.11 -24.72
N TYR A 214 47.66 -15.44 -24.69
CA TYR A 214 48.35 -16.21 -23.65
C TYR A 214 49.87 -16.32 -23.81
N ASP A 215 50.46 -15.94 -24.96
CA ASP A 215 51.92 -15.97 -25.18
C ASP A 215 52.56 -14.57 -25.15
N ASP A 216 51.84 -13.54 -24.68
CA ASP A 216 52.27 -12.15 -24.65
C ASP A 216 53.14 -11.75 -23.42
N TYR A 217 53.84 -12.74 -22.85
CA TYR A 217 54.64 -12.73 -21.60
C TYR A 217 53.93 -13.19 -20.33
N ASN A 218 52.74 -13.78 -20.41
CA ASN A 218 52.14 -14.51 -19.30
C ASN A 218 53.10 -15.57 -18.73
N SER A 219 53.55 -15.33 -17.50
CA SER A 219 54.53 -16.16 -16.78
C SER A 219 54.19 -16.22 -15.30
N GLY A 220 54.60 -17.30 -14.64
CA GLY A 220 54.25 -17.59 -13.25
C GLY A 220 53.18 -18.67 -13.16
N GLN A 221 52.76 -18.97 -11.93
CA GLN A 221 51.77 -20.00 -11.66
C GLN A 221 51.08 -19.74 -10.32
N LEU A 222 49.83 -20.18 -10.21
CA LEU A 222 49.07 -20.23 -8.97
C LEU A 222 48.98 -21.65 -8.44
N LYS A 223 49.15 -21.82 -7.14
CA LYS A 223 48.78 -23.03 -6.40
C LYS A 223 47.42 -22.79 -5.78
N VAL A 224 46.46 -23.58 -6.22
CA VAL A 224 45.05 -23.46 -5.83
C VAL A 224 44.69 -24.67 -4.98
N GLN A 225 44.29 -24.43 -3.74
CA GLN A 225 43.61 -25.44 -2.93
C GLN A 225 42.11 -25.25 -3.11
N LEU A 226 41.42 -26.33 -3.44
CA LEU A 226 39.96 -26.36 -3.49
C LEU A 226 39.42 -27.33 -2.46
N SER A 227 38.26 -27.00 -1.92
CA SER A 227 37.53 -27.77 -0.93
C SER A 227 36.13 -28.07 -1.46
N LEU A 228 35.72 -29.33 -1.39
CA LEU A 228 34.37 -29.75 -1.75
C LEU A 228 33.57 -30.03 -0.49
N GLY A 229 32.62 -29.14 -0.20
CA GLY A 229 31.64 -29.28 0.85
C GLY A 229 30.31 -29.83 0.35
N THR A 230 29.40 -30.08 1.29
CA THR A 230 27.97 -30.20 1.02
C THR A 230 27.28 -28.92 1.45
N LEU A 231 26.23 -28.49 0.75
CA LEU A 231 25.30 -27.49 1.30
C LEU A 231 24.97 -27.88 2.77
N PRO A 232 24.95 -26.92 3.71
CA PRO A 232 24.48 -27.22 5.06
C PRO A 232 23.08 -27.86 4.97
N PRO A 233 22.79 -28.94 5.72
CA PRO A 233 21.50 -29.58 5.63
C PRO A 233 20.42 -28.69 6.26
N THR A 234 19.44 -28.28 5.47
CA THR A 234 18.06 -27.98 5.92
C THR A 234 17.10 -28.97 5.25
N PRO A 235 15.94 -29.25 5.87
CA PRO A 235 15.48 -30.59 6.23
C PRO A 235 15.18 -31.51 5.03
N THR A 236 15.42 -32.80 5.25
CA THR A 236 15.08 -33.94 4.38
C THR A 236 13.78 -33.78 3.57
N PRO A 237 13.76 -34.19 2.29
CA PRO A 237 12.52 -34.57 1.62
C PRO A 237 11.89 -35.72 2.41
N TRP A 238 10.69 -35.49 2.97
CA TRP A 238 9.91 -36.57 3.56
C TRP A 238 9.30 -37.45 2.46
N PRO A 239 9.10 -38.77 2.73
CA PRO A 239 8.61 -39.72 1.76
C PRO A 239 7.25 -39.29 1.18
N SER A 240 7.02 -39.67 -0.07
CA SER A 240 5.78 -39.42 -0.80
C SER A 240 4.55 -39.69 0.08
N PRO A 241 3.62 -38.73 0.19
CA PRO A 241 2.39 -38.99 0.91
C PRO A 241 1.65 -40.15 0.24
N THR A 242 1.06 -41.01 1.07
CA THR A 242 0.11 -42.04 0.63
C THR A 242 -1.06 -41.38 -0.13
N PRO A 243 -1.74 -42.10 -1.04
CA PRO A 243 -2.77 -41.50 -1.90
C PRO A 243 -3.94 -40.97 -1.07
N GLY A 244 -3.95 -39.65 -0.85
CA GLY A 244 -5.08 -38.85 -0.38
C GLY A 244 -5.57 -37.92 -1.51
N PRO A 245 -6.65 -37.15 -1.30
CA PRO A 245 -7.23 -36.32 -2.36
C PRO A 245 -6.20 -35.32 -2.88
N THR A 246 -6.20 -35.12 -4.19
CA THR A 246 -5.21 -34.38 -4.99
C THR A 246 -4.80 -33.05 -4.35
N PRO A 247 -3.50 -32.81 -4.03
CA PRO A 247 -3.04 -31.52 -3.53
C PRO A 247 -3.23 -30.43 -4.58
N THR A 248 -3.85 -29.31 -4.20
CA THR A 248 -3.85 -28.07 -4.99
C THR A 248 -2.46 -27.43 -4.96
N SER A 249 -1.92 -27.04 -6.12
CA SER A 249 -0.66 -26.29 -6.16
C SER A 249 -0.80 -24.94 -5.44
N GLY A 250 0.19 -24.51 -4.68
CA GLY A 250 0.13 -23.24 -3.95
C GLY A 250 1.32 -22.94 -3.05
N VAL A 251 1.43 -21.69 -2.59
CA VAL A 251 2.36 -21.29 -1.53
C VAL A 251 1.66 -21.47 -0.19
N ASN A 252 2.25 -22.28 0.68
CA ASN A 252 1.84 -22.46 2.07
C ASN A 252 2.58 -21.45 2.95
N PHE A 253 1.96 -20.29 3.17
CA PHE A 253 2.43 -19.25 4.07
C PHE A 253 1.44 -19.13 5.24
N SER A 254 1.88 -19.46 6.45
CA SER A 254 1.03 -19.44 7.66
C SER A 254 0.91 -18.05 8.30
N GLY A 255 1.38 -17.00 7.63
CA GLY A 255 1.53 -15.65 8.18
C GLY A 255 2.93 -15.38 8.74
N GLU A 256 3.23 -14.11 8.97
CA GLU A 256 4.48 -13.63 9.56
C GLU A 256 4.53 -13.90 11.07
N ASN A 257 5.67 -14.37 11.57
CA ASN A 257 5.90 -14.53 13.00
C ASN A 257 6.47 -13.24 13.57
N VAL A 258 5.77 -12.59 14.51
CA VAL A 258 6.29 -11.37 15.15
C VAL A 258 6.97 -11.73 16.47
N LYS A 259 8.27 -11.45 16.57
CA LYS A 259 9.05 -11.45 17.80
C LYS A 259 9.16 -10.03 18.34
N TYR A 260 9.10 -9.87 19.65
CA TYR A 260 9.20 -8.57 20.29
C TYR A 260 10.45 -8.47 21.15
N TYR A 261 11.11 -7.32 21.12
CA TYR A 261 12.10 -6.95 22.14
C TYR A 261 11.55 -5.80 23.01
N PRO A 262 11.77 -5.84 24.34
CA PRO A 262 11.13 -4.89 25.24
C PRO A 262 11.86 -3.54 25.26
N ILE A 263 11.08 -2.46 25.29
CA ILE A 263 11.54 -1.12 25.66
C ILE A 263 10.97 -0.81 27.04
N GLU A 264 11.84 -0.64 28.04
CA GLU A 264 11.49 -0.53 29.45
C GLU A 264 12.15 0.71 30.08
N GLY A 265 11.47 1.32 31.07
CA GLY A 265 11.96 2.48 31.81
C GLY A 265 10.96 3.64 31.83
N GLU A 266 11.21 4.66 32.67
CA GLU A 266 10.43 5.91 32.66
C GLU A 266 10.90 6.81 31.50
N ILE A 267 10.53 6.45 30.28
CA ILE A 267 10.90 7.20 29.07
C ILE A 267 10.01 8.44 28.95
N ARG A 268 10.62 9.62 29.01
CA ARG A 268 9.93 10.93 28.98
C ARG A 268 10.29 11.76 27.76
N THR A 269 11.35 11.41 27.03
CA THR A 269 11.83 12.13 25.86
C THR A 269 12.06 11.21 24.66
N GLY A 270 12.02 11.77 23.45
CA GLY A 270 12.34 11.02 22.23
C GLY A 270 13.80 10.58 22.16
N LYS A 271 14.71 11.29 22.84
CA LYS A 271 16.12 10.89 22.96
C LYS A 271 16.28 9.60 23.75
N GLU A 272 15.65 9.52 24.92
CA GLU A 272 15.64 8.30 25.73
C GLU A 272 15.03 7.13 24.94
N LEU A 273 13.93 7.35 24.20
CA LEU A 273 13.31 6.29 23.40
C LEU A 273 14.25 5.75 22.30
N ARG A 274 15.00 6.62 21.62
CA ARG A 274 15.97 6.23 20.57
C ARG A 274 17.09 5.34 21.10
N GLU A 275 17.52 5.52 22.34
CA GLU A 275 18.57 4.69 22.94
C GLU A 275 18.16 3.21 23.04
N HIS A 276 16.86 2.91 22.98
CA HIS A 276 16.31 1.56 22.98
C HIS A 276 15.98 1.00 21.58
N LEU A 277 16.07 1.81 20.51
CA LEU A 277 15.67 1.43 19.14
C LEU A 277 16.78 0.71 18.35
N ASN A 278 17.44 -0.26 18.98
CA ASN A 278 18.52 -1.06 18.41
C ASN A 278 18.43 -2.56 18.75
N GLY A 279 17.29 -3.00 19.29
CA GLY A 279 17.11 -4.36 19.80
C GLY A 279 16.96 -5.44 18.72
N ALA A 280 16.73 -5.05 17.46
CA ALA A 280 16.68 -5.96 16.32
C ALA A 280 18.04 -5.96 15.59
N SER A 281 19.06 -6.57 16.19
CA SER A 281 20.42 -6.67 15.63
C SER A 281 21.06 -5.32 15.28
N GLY A 282 20.81 -4.28 16.08
CA GLY A 282 21.31 -2.92 15.85
C GLY A 282 20.30 -1.99 15.19
N TRP A 283 19.17 -2.52 14.72
CA TRP A 283 18.08 -1.76 14.09
C TRP A 283 16.84 -1.70 14.99
N ALA A 284 15.91 -0.82 14.62
CA ALA A 284 14.63 -0.73 15.30
C ALA A 284 13.67 -1.87 14.94
N GLY A 285 13.78 -2.39 13.72
CA GLY A 285 13.06 -3.56 13.23
C GLY A 285 14.01 -4.40 12.37
N LEU A 286 13.71 -5.70 12.26
CA LEU A 286 14.40 -6.60 11.35
C LEU A 286 13.49 -7.74 10.93
N THR A 287 13.41 -8.01 9.64
CA THR A 287 12.66 -9.12 9.09
C THR A 287 13.57 -10.11 8.41
N THR A 288 13.27 -11.39 8.59
CA THR A 288 13.97 -12.49 7.92
C THR A 288 12.93 -13.42 7.32
N TRP A 289 13.18 -13.93 6.12
CA TRP A 289 12.32 -14.91 5.50
C TRP A 289 13.13 -16.05 4.89
N GLU A 290 12.50 -17.21 4.77
CA GLU A 290 13.12 -18.42 4.24
C GLU A 290 12.07 -19.30 3.56
N VAL A 291 12.39 -19.78 2.35
CA VAL A 291 11.66 -20.89 1.72
C VAL A 291 12.08 -22.19 2.40
N THR A 292 11.41 -22.51 3.50
CA THR A 292 11.74 -23.66 4.37
C THR A 292 11.51 -25.03 3.73
N ARG A 293 10.62 -25.12 2.72
CA ARG A 293 10.29 -26.39 2.04
C ARG A 293 9.67 -26.14 0.68
N TRP A 294 9.87 -27.06 -0.26
CA TRP A 294 8.98 -27.23 -1.41
C TRP A 294 8.72 -28.73 -1.65
N SER A 295 7.65 -29.06 -2.37
CA SER A 295 7.30 -30.44 -2.73
C SER A 295 6.36 -30.48 -3.94
N TYR A 296 6.13 -31.67 -4.49
CA TYR A 296 5.17 -31.89 -5.57
C TYR A 296 4.48 -33.26 -5.41
N ALA A 297 3.25 -33.38 -5.91
CA ALA A 297 2.42 -34.57 -5.79
C ALA A 297 2.68 -35.62 -6.88
N GLY A 298 3.13 -35.20 -8.06
CA GLY A 298 3.41 -36.09 -9.18
C GLY A 298 4.05 -35.39 -10.36
N SER A 299 4.21 -36.10 -11.47
CA SER A 299 4.64 -35.51 -12.73
C SER A 299 3.84 -36.05 -13.91
N SER A 300 3.70 -35.25 -14.96
CA SER A 300 3.04 -35.64 -16.20
C SER A 300 4.02 -35.54 -17.37
N GLN A 301 4.15 -36.64 -18.12
CA GLN A 301 5.07 -36.74 -19.24
C GLN A 301 4.50 -36.04 -20.48
N GLN A 302 5.36 -35.27 -21.14
CA GLN A 302 5.12 -34.58 -22.40
C GLN A 302 6.22 -34.97 -23.40
N PRO A 303 6.03 -34.73 -24.72
CA PRO A 303 7.02 -35.07 -25.74
C PRO A 303 8.39 -34.42 -25.53
N GLN A 304 8.48 -33.31 -24.78
CA GLN A 304 9.70 -32.54 -24.57
C GLN A 304 10.21 -32.54 -23.11
N GLY A 305 9.53 -33.24 -22.19
CA GLY A 305 9.91 -33.26 -20.77
C GLY A 305 8.75 -33.65 -19.87
N CYS A 306 8.87 -33.41 -18.57
CA CYS A 306 7.84 -33.68 -17.57
C CYS A 306 7.48 -32.41 -16.79
N PHE A 307 6.18 -32.15 -16.62
CA PHE A 307 5.69 -31.12 -15.72
C PHE A 307 5.48 -31.68 -14.31
N LEU A 308 5.77 -30.90 -13.27
CA LEU A 308 5.38 -31.23 -11.91
C LEU A 308 3.91 -30.89 -11.68
N GLN A 309 3.23 -31.70 -10.87
CA GLN A 309 1.83 -31.53 -10.50
C GLN A 309 1.69 -31.44 -8.98
N GLY A 310 0.76 -30.60 -8.51
CA GLY A 310 0.49 -30.39 -7.08
C GLY A 310 1.71 -29.85 -6.34
N VAL A 311 2.32 -28.79 -6.87
CA VAL A 311 3.52 -28.16 -6.30
C VAL A 311 3.14 -27.32 -5.08
N GLU A 312 3.79 -27.56 -3.95
CA GLU A 312 3.63 -26.80 -2.72
C GLU A 312 4.95 -26.15 -2.32
N VAL A 313 4.96 -24.85 -2.02
CA VAL A 313 6.13 -24.11 -1.54
C VAL A 313 5.82 -23.52 -0.17
N LYS A 314 6.62 -23.80 0.86
CA LYS A 314 6.43 -23.31 2.22
C LYS A 314 7.40 -22.19 2.56
N LEU A 315 6.86 -21.01 2.81
CA LEU A 315 7.58 -19.82 3.23
C LEU A 315 7.41 -19.61 4.74
N THR A 316 8.48 -19.22 5.43
CA THR A 316 8.41 -18.69 6.80
C THR A 316 9.02 -17.30 6.81
N ALA A 317 8.33 -16.33 7.41
CA ALA A 317 8.86 -15.00 7.67
C ALA A 317 8.79 -14.68 9.17
N THR A 318 9.80 -14.00 9.70
CA THR A 318 9.88 -13.56 11.09
C THR A 318 10.26 -12.08 11.15
N MET A 319 9.36 -11.25 11.69
CA MET A 319 9.61 -9.84 11.99
C MET A 319 10.03 -9.70 13.45
N THR A 320 11.07 -8.91 13.71
CA THR A 320 11.50 -8.56 15.07
C THR A 320 11.17 -7.09 15.30
N MET A 321 10.17 -6.82 16.16
CA MET A 321 9.61 -5.48 16.40
C MET A 321 9.88 -5.02 17.84
N PRO A 322 9.95 -3.71 18.10
CA PRO A 322 10.07 -3.22 19.47
C PRO A 322 8.72 -3.25 20.19
N ASN A 323 8.71 -3.43 21.51
CA ASN A 323 7.49 -3.39 22.33
C ASN A 323 7.68 -2.44 23.50
N TRP A 324 7.00 -1.29 23.48
CA TRP A 324 7.13 -0.28 24.53
C TRP A 324 6.25 -0.57 25.73
N ILE A 325 6.90 -1.03 26.80
CA ILE A 325 6.25 -1.40 28.05
C ILE A 325 5.94 -0.14 28.86
N ASN A 326 4.71 -0.05 29.38
CA ASN A 326 4.22 1.06 30.20
C ASN A 326 4.16 2.44 29.48
N GLN A 327 3.84 2.44 28.19
CA GLN A 327 3.69 3.63 27.33
C GLN A 327 2.83 4.76 27.95
N THR A 328 1.87 4.44 28.83
CA THR A 328 0.94 5.40 29.46
C THR A 328 1.59 6.42 30.40
N TYR A 329 2.85 6.23 30.83
CA TYR A 329 3.56 7.19 31.67
C TYR A 329 4.35 8.25 30.87
N ALA A 330 4.44 8.09 29.55
CA ALA A 330 5.11 9.02 28.66
C ALA A 330 4.20 10.22 28.29
N PRO A 331 4.77 11.36 27.86
CA PRO A 331 3.98 12.47 27.34
C PRO A 331 3.12 12.07 26.13
N PRO A 332 1.87 12.56 26.00
CA PRO A 332 0.97 12.21 24.89
C PRO A 332 1.58 12.42 23.49
N GLU A 333 2.41 13.44 23.32
CA GLU A 333 3.10 13.75 22.06
C GLU A 333 4.15 12.69 21.72
N LEU A 334 4.86 12.16 22.72
CA LEU A 334 5.86 11.11 22.52
C LEU A 334 5.19 9.77 22.16
N ILE A 335 4.05 9.48 22.79
CA ILE A 335 3.19 8.34 22.47
C ILE A 335 2.69 8.44 21.02
N SER A 336 2.26 9.63 20.59
CA SER A 336 1.82 9.88 19.20
C SER A 336 2.94 9.63 18.18
N ASN A 337 4.13 10.19 18.41
CA ASN A 337 5.30 9.99 17.55
C ASN A 337 5.74 8.54 17.49
N TRP A 338 5.70 7.83 18.62
CA TRP A 338 5.95 6.40 18.67
C TRP A 338 4.98 5.61 17.81
N ASN A 339 3.68 5.87 17.90
CA ASN A 339 2.68 5.14 17.12
C ASN A 339 2.86 5.36 15.61
N ILE A 340 3.22 6.59 15.20
CA ILE A 340 3.53 6.91 13.80
C ILE A 340 4.75 6.11 13.35
N PHE A 341 5.87 6.23 14.07
CA PHE A 341 7.10 5.50 13.77
C PHE A 341 6.89 3.99 13.72
N TYR A 342 6.22 3.42 14.72
CA TYR A 342 5.97 1.99 14.85
C TYR A 342 5.14 1.48 13.66
N ALA A 343 4.10 2.20 13.25
CA ALA A 343 3.30 1.84 12.08
C ALA A 343 4.13 1.90 10.78
N ARG A 344 5.04 2.87 10.63
CA ARG A 344 5.93 2.97 9.46
C ARG A 344 6.99 1.89 9.44
N LEU A 345 7.53 1.57 10.61
CA LEU A 345 8.45 0.46 10.79
C LEU A 345 7.77 -0.87 10.41
N GLN A 346 6.54 -1.10 10.85
CA GLN A 346 5.78 -2.30 10.45
C GLN A 346 5.60 -2.40 8.93
N VAL A 347 5.32 -1.29 8.25
CA VAL A 347 5.22 -1.26 6.78
C VAL A 347 6.56 -1.60 6.12
N HIS A 348 7.67 -1.06 6.63
CA HIS A 348 9.00 -1.37 6.14
C HIS A 348 9.31 -2.86 6.29
N GLU A 349 9.15 -3.39 7.50
CA GLU A 349 9.38 -4.79 7.85
C GLU A 349 8.48 -5.76 7.04
N HIS A 350 7.23 -5.37 6.76
CA HIS A 350 6.34 -6.17 5.91
C HIS A 350 6.80 -6.24 4.45
N GLY A 351 7.51 -5.22 3.95
CA GLY A 351 8.08 -5.25 2.60
C GLY A 351 9.10 -6.38 2.39
N HIS A 352 9.86 -6.74 3.42
CA HIS A 352 10.73 -7.93 3.41
C HIS A 352 9.91 -9.23 3.38
N VAL A 353 8.77 -9.29 4.07
CA VAL A 353 7.84 -10.42 3.99
C VAL A 353 7.32 -10.57 2.55
N ASP A 354 6.97 -9.45 1.91
CA ASP A 354 6.50 -9.42 0.52
C ASP A 354 7.57 -9.89 -0.48
N ILE A 355 8.85 -9.57 -0.24
CA ILE A 355 9.97 -10.13 -1.01
C ILE A 355 9.95 -11.66 -0.91
N GLY A 356 9.90 -12.22 0.30
CA GLY A 356 9.81 -13.67 0.48
C GLY A 356 8.60 -14.32 -0.19
N ILE A 357 7.42 -13.66 -0.15
CA ILE A 357 6.20 -14.13 -0.82
C ILE A 357 6.37 -14.13 -2.34
N ARG A 358 6.96 -13.07 -2.91
CA ARG A 358 7.23 -12.96 -4.36
C ARG A 358 8.13 -14.10 -4.81
N VAL A 359 9.23 -14.33 -4.10
CA VAL A 359 10.20 -15.39 -4.41
C VAL A 359 9.55 -16.78 -4.30
N ALA A 360 8.74 -17.03 -3.27
CA ALA A 360 8.02 -18.29 -3.12
C ALA A 360 7.01 -18.54 -4.26
N ASN A 361 6.34 -17.49 -4.75
CA ASN A 361 5.43 -17.59 -5.89
C ASN A 361 6.17 -17.79 -7.22
N GLU A 362 7.35 -17.19 -7.40
CA GLU A 362 8.19 -17.43 -8.56
C GLU A 362 8.66 -18.89 -8.61
N ILE A 363 9.09 -19.43 -7.47
CA ILE A 363 9.42 -20.86 -7.34
C ILE A 363 8.20 -21.72 -7.69
N LEU A 364 7.02 -21.41 -7.17
CA LEU A 364 5.79 -22.14 -7.49
C LEU A 364 5.51 -22.11 -9.00
N SER A 365 5.61 -20.94 -9.63
CA SER A 365 5.37 -20.74 -11.07
C SER A 365 6.38 -21.53 -11.90
N ALA A 366 7.68 -21.42 -11.60
CA ALA A 366 8.73 -22.13 -12.31
C ALA A 366 8.56 -23.65 -12.19
N LEU A 367 8.32 -24.15 -10.99
CA LEU A 367 8.18 -25.59 -10.77
C LEU A 367 6.90 -26.18 -11.39
N SER A 368 5.81 -25.42 -11.45
CA SER A 368 4.55 -25.88 -12.05
C SER A 368 4.44 -25.63 -13.56
N GLY A 369 5.20 -24.66 -14.08
CA GLY A 369 5.10 -24.17 -15.46
C GLY A 369 6.27 -24.54 -16.38
N GLU A 370 7.36 -25.11 -15.86
CA GLU A 370 8.52 -25.52 -16.67
C GLU A 370 8.57 -27.04 -16.94
N LEU A 371 9.18 -27.41 -18.07
CA LEU A 371 9.43 -28.79 -18.43
C LEU A 371 10.79 -29.25 -17.91
N PHE A 372 10.78 -30.30 -17.10
CA PHE A 372 11.98 -30.88 -16.52
C PHE A 372 12.31 -32.24 -17.15
N PRO A 373 13.58 -32.67 -17.19
CA PRO A 373 13.92 -34.02 -17.63
C PRO A 373 13.24 -35.09 -16.77
N CYS A 374 12.45 -35.95 -17.40
CA CYS A 374 11.64 -36.96 -16.71
C CYS A 374 12.48 -37.93 -15.86
N ASP A 375 13.67 -38.30 -16.33
CA ASP A 375 14.51 -39.30 -15.67
C ASP A 375 15.24 -38.77 -14.42
N ASN A 376 15.19 -37.46 -14.13
CA ASN A 376 15.86 -36.83 -12.99
C ASN A 376 15.14 -35.56 -12.52
N ILE A 377 13.81 -35.60 -12.44
CA ILE A 377 13.00 -34.39 -12.29
C ILE A 377 13.30 -33.56 -11.02
N THR A 378 13.54 -34.22 -9.87
CA THR A 378 13.76 -33.53 -8.59
C THR A 378 15.07 -32.75 -8.53
N PRO A 379 16.23 -33.28 -8.96
CA PRO A 379 17.46 -32.49 -9.07
C PRO A 379 17.35 -31.24 -9.94
N PHE A 380 16.65 -31.29 -11.08
CA PHE A 380 16.49 -30.12 -11.95
C PHE A 380 15.54 -29.07 -11.37
N ALA A 381 14.43 -29.52 -10.79
CA ALA A 381 13.54 -28.65 -10.03
C ALA A 381 14.27 -27.98 -8.85
N GLN A 382 15.10 -28.72 -8.12
CA GLN A 382 15.90 -28.17 -7.02
C GLN A 382 16.93 -27.14 -7.49
N ALA A 383 17.61 -27.39 -8.62
CA ALA A 383 18.53 -26.43 -9.20
C ALA A 383 17.82 -25.14 -9.60
N ARG A 384 16.61 -25.26 -10.16
CA ARG A 384 15.76 -24.12 -10.51
C ARG A 384 15.34 -23.29 -9.30
N VAL A 385 14.98 -23.95 -8.19
CA VAL A 385 14.70 -23.26 -6.92
C VAL A 385 15.91 -22.47 -6.43
N TYR A 386 17.11 -23.05 -6.49
CA TYR A 386 18.32 -22.35 -6.06
C TYR A 386 18.68 -21.18 -6.95
N GLU A 387 18.53 -21.32 -8.28
CA GLU A 387 18.72 -20.20 -9.21
C GLU A 387 17.80 -19.02 -8.88
N ILE A 388 16.51 -19.29 -8.61
CA ILE A 388 15.55 -18.24 -8.25
C ILE A 388 15.94 -17.60 -6.92
N LEU A 389 16.31 -18.39 -5.89
CA LEU A 389 16.77 -17.84 -4.61
C LEU A 389 18.04 -16.98 -4.75
N ASP A 390 18.98 -17.37 -5.62
CA ASP A 390 20.22 -16.64 -5.88
C ASP A 390 19.96 -15.32 -6.61
N ASN A 391 19.04 -15.32 -7.60
CA ASN A 391 18.60 -14.11 -8.30
C ASN A 391 18.01 -13.05 -7.36
N HIS A 392 17.45 -13.48 -6.22
CA HIS A 392 16.85 -12.62 -5.21
C HIS A 392 17.70 -12.45 -3.95
N ALA A 393 18.96 -12.89 -3.95
CA ALA A 393 19.82 -12.91 -2.76
C ALA A 393 20.11 -11.50 -2.20
N THR A 394 19.97 -10.45 -3.01
CA THR A 394 20.22 -9.06 -2.61
C THR A 394 18.95 -8.23 -2.44
N ASP A 395 17.76 -8.81 -2.65
CA ASP A 395 16.53 -8.03 -2.71
C ASP A 395 16.21 -7.33 -1.38
N ASP A 396 16.48 -7.98 -0.24
CA ASP A 396 16.33 -7.36 1.09
C ASP A 396 17.30 -6.20 1.27
N GLU A 397 18.58 -6.37 0.91
CA GLU A 397 19.60 -5.32 1.00
C GLU A 397 19.28 -4.14 0.07
N GLN A 398 18.81 -4.42 -1.14
CA GLN A 398 18.36 -3.39 -2.08
C GLN A 398 17.14 -2.65 -1.54
N TYR A 399 16.18 -3.37 -0.96
CA TYR A 399 15.00 -2.77 -0.35
C TYR A 399 15.38 -1.87 0.84
N ASP A 400 16.31 -2.30 1.70
CA ASP A 400 16.88 -1.46 2.76
C ASP A 400 17.61 -0.24 2.21
N ASN A 401 18.47 -0.40 1.23
CA ASN A 401 19.19 0.72 0.63
C ASN A 401 18.25 1.74 -0.04
N ASN A 402 17.24 1.27 -0.78
CA ASN A 402 16.27 2.12 -1.46
C ASN A 402 15.37 2.85 -0.48
N THR A 403 15.00 2.19 0.62
CA THR A 403 14.14 2.78 1.64
C THR A 403 14.91 3.55 2.71
N ASN A 404 16.25 3.46 2.69
CA ASN A 404 17.14 3.83 3.79
C ASN A 404 16.69 3.19 5.11
N HIS A 405 16.57 1.86 5.13
CA HIS A 405 16.05 1.05 6.24
C HIS A 405 14.70 1.58 6.76
N GLY A 406 13.79 1.90 5.83
CA GLY A 406 12.46 2.43 6.12
C GLY A 406 12.37 3.94 6.39
N VAL A 407 13.48 4.68 6.47
CA VAL A 407 13.48 6.13 6.73
C VAL A 407 12.66 6.89 5.67
N THR A 408 12.83 6.58 4.39
CA THR A 408 12.07 7.20 3.29
C THR A 408 10.58 6.79 3.28
N GLN A 409 10.24 5.69 3.95
CA GLN A 409 8.86 5.23 4.17
C GLN A 409 8.24 5.86 5.43
N GLY A 410 8.99 6.74 6.11
CA GLY A 410 8.58 7.44 7.33
C GLY A 410 8.93 6.70 8.62
N ALA A 411 9.66 5.58 8.56
CA ALA A 411 10.15 4.85 9.72
C ALA A 411 11.41 5.50 10.31
N ASP A 412 11.40 6.84 10.41
CA ASP A 412 12.49 7.61 11.00
C ASP A 412 12.03 8.36 12.25
N PHE A 413 12.55 7.94 13.39
CA PHE A 413 12.29 8.59 14.66
C PHE A 413 13.04 9.94 14.82
N ASN A 414 13.93 10.31 13.87
CA ASN A 414 14.70 11.55 13.86
C ASN A 414 14.06 12.67 13.03
N ILE A 415 13.30 12.36 11.97
CA ILE A 415 12.67 13.35 11.07
C ILE A 415 11.42 14.00 11.67
N LEU A 416 10.91 13.53 12.82
CA LEU A 416 9.82 14.17 13.58
C LEU A 416 10.21 15.47 14.33
N GLN A 417 11.35 16.08 13.96
CA GLN A 417 12.00 17.29 14.52
C GLN A 417 12.40 17.23 16.02
N PRO A 418 13.50 17.92 16.41
CA PRO A 418 14.18 17.75 17.68
C PRO A 418 13.69 18.77 18.72
N TRP A 419 13.11 18.29 19.82
CA TRP A 419 12.74 19.16 20.95
C TRP A 419 13.59 18.78 22.19
N ASP A 420 14.84 19.24 22.23
CA ASP A 420 15.72 19.15 23.42
C ASP A 420 15.56 20.37 24.37
N SER A 421 14.58 21.25 24.13
CA SER A 421 14.07 22.32 25.01
C SER A 421 12.82 22.93 24.33
N PRO A 422 11.86 23.57 25.03
CA PRO A 422 10.64 24.11 24.42
C PRO A 422 10.92 25.44 23.67
N PRO A 423 10.70 25.54 22.35
CA PRO A 423 10.92 26.76 21.56
C PRO A 423 9.72 27.14 20.64
N PRO A 424 9.75 28.33 20.00
CA PRO A 424 8.58 29.12 19.64
C PRO A 424 7.96 28.83 18.26
N ILE A 425 6.72 29.32 18.11
CA ILE A 425 5.87 29.29 16.91
C ILE A 425 6.60 29.82 15.66
N PRO A 426 6.79 29.02 14.59
CA PRO A 426 7.28 29.51 13.32
C PRO A 426 6.13 30.02 12.43
N GLN A 427 6.19 31.31 12.06
CA GLN A 427 5.44 31.86 10.93
C GLN A 427 6.17 31.55 9.61
N THR A 428 5.45 31.09 8.59
CA THR A 428 5.94 31.11 7.20
C THR A 428 5.17 32.14 6.39
N THR A 429 5.90 33.06 5.79
CA THR A 429 5.43 34.24 5.04
C THR A 429 4.86 33.90 3.65
N GLY A 430 3.65 34.40 3.38
CA GLY A 430 2.98 34.33 2.07
C GLY A 430 1.58 34.97 2.04
N GLN A 431 1.47 36.21 2.55
CA GLN A 431 0.38 37.21 2.46
C GLN A 431 -1.07 36.87 2.88
N ASN A 432 -1.36 37.26 4.13
CA ASN A 432 -2.62 37.78 4.71
C ASN A 432 -3.97 37.25 4.17
N LEU A 433 -4.43 36.15 4.76
CA LEU A 433 -5.75 36.17 5.42
C LEU A 433 -5.49 36.57 6.87
N GLY A 434 -6.40 37.26 7.55
CA GLY A 434 -6.20 37.67 8.94
C GLY A 434 -5.76 36.51 9.87
N PRO A 435 -5.20 36.80 11.06
CA PRO A 435 -4.67 35.77 11.95
C PRO A 435 -5.78 34.80 12.41
N GLY A 436 -5.54 33.48 12.29
CA GLY A 436 -6.12 32.52 13.25
C GLY A 436 -6.91 31.31 12.73
N ASN A 437 -7.46 31.27 11.52
CA ASN A 437 -8.46 30.23 11.19
C ASN A 437 -7.88 29.00 10.45
N GLN A 438 -8.10 27.78 10.96
CA GLN A 438 -7.66 26.50 10.37
C GLN A 438 -8.77 25.42 10.46
N LEU A 439 -8.79 24.44 9.55
CA LEU A 439 -9.70 23.28 9.60
C LEU A 439 -8.89 22.06 10.06
N VAL A 440 -9.36 21.35 11.08
CA VAL A 440 -8.59 20.27 11.73
C VAL A 440 -9.36 18.96 11.63
N PHE A 441 -8.74 17.95 11.02
CA PHE A 441 -9.31 16.62 10.83
C PHE A 441 -8.71 15.62 11.82
N TYR A 442 -9.52 14.66 12.20
CA TYR A 442 -9.16 13.61 13.15
C TYR A 442 -9.61 12.30 12.59
N TYR A 443 -8.77 11.29 12.78
CA TYR A 443 -9.18 9.93 12.50
C TYR A 443 -8.61 8.97 13.53
N SER A 444 -9.28 7.84 13.66
CA SER A 444 -8.80 6.71 14.45
C SER A 444 -8.96 5.43 13.62
N PRO A 445 -7.88 4.65 13.41
CA PRO A 445 -8.01 3.30 12.90
C PRO A 445 -8.64 2.43 14.01
N SER A 446 -9.77 1.78 13.70
CA SER A 446 -10.47 0.92 14.65
C SER A 446 -10.13 -0.56 14.40
N PRO A 447 -9.53 -1.25 15.38
CA PRO A 447 -9.98 -2.58 15.77
C PRO A 447 -10.79 -2.44 17.06
N VAL A 448 -11.92 -3.15 17.13
CA VAL A 448 -12.79 -3.24 18.31
C VAL A 448 -11.94 -3.43 19.58
N GLY A 449 -11.72 -2.37 20.36
CA GLY A 449 -11.04 -2.44 21.66
C GLY A 449 -10.16 -1.26 22.10
N SER A 450 -9.59 -0.46 21.19
CA SER A 450 -8.76 0.70 21.60
C SER A 450 -8.71 1.79 20.52
N ARG A 451 -9.54 2.82 20.66
CA ARG A 451 -9.57 3.99 19.76
C ARG A 451 -8.39 4.92 20.06
N LEU A 452 -7.33 4.85 19.27
CA LEU A 452 -6.19 5.78 19.29
C LEU A 452 -6.49 6.93 18.32
N ALA A 453 -6.66 8.15 18.82
CA ALA A 453 -6.98 9.33 18.01
C ALA A 453 -5.71 9.96 17.42
N ILE A 454 -5.68 10.17 16.10
CA ILE A 454 -4.63 10.92 15.40
C ILE A 454 -5.21 12.29 15.01
N GLU A 455 -4.60 13.36 15.50
CA GLU A 455 -4.98 14.76 15.24
C GLU A 455 -4.15 15.31 14.07
N ARG A 456 -4.81 15.83 13.02
CA ARG A 456 -4.16 16.49 11.89
C ARG A 456 -4.72 17.89 11.66
N GLY A 457 -3.94 18.90 11.99
CA GLY A 457 -4.20 20.30 11.63
C GLY A 457 -3.93 20.55 10.16
N ILE A 458 -4.91 21.10 9.44
CA ILE A 458 -4.70 21.61 8.09
C ILE A 458 -4.91 23.12 8.08
N SER A 459 -3.82 23.85 7.79
CA SER A 459 -3.89 25.29 7.53
C SER A 459 -4.07 25.51 6.04
N SER A 460 -5.26 25.93 5.61
CA SER A 460 -5.49 26.29 4.20
C SER A 460 -5.96 27.72 4.07
N THR A 461 -5.31 28.48 3.19
CA THR A 461 -5.95 29.58 2.49
C THR A 461 -6.80 28.98 1.36
N ALA A 462 -7.97 29.54 1.09
CA ALA A 462 -9.00 29.00 0.20
C ALA A 462 -8.61 28.91 -1.30
N SER A 463 -7.32 28.80 -1.65
CA SER A 463 -6.84 28.79 -3.03
C SER A 463 -5.78 27.73 -3.35
N SER A 464 -5.37 26.84 -2.44
CA SER A 464 -4.41 25.78 -2.81
C SER A 464 -4.54 24.48 -2.01
N MET A 465 -5.56 23.68 -2.33
CA MET A 465 -5.53 22.23 -2.15
C MET A 465 -5.65 21.58 -3.53
N LYS A 466 -4.64 20.78 -3.91
CA LYS A 466 -4.69 19.88 -5.07
C LYS A 466 -5.17 18.51 -4.58
N THR A 467 -6.08 17.87 -5.32
CA THR A 467 -7.09 16.95 -4.79
C THR A 467 -7.24 15.69 -5.66
N SER A 468 -7.15 14.51 -5.04
CA SER A 468 -7.62 13.21 -5.54
C SER A 468 -8.20 12.51 -4.30
N GLY A 469 -9.49 12.15 -4.23
CA GLY A 469 -10.19 11.89 -2.94
C GLY A 469 -10.46 10.42 -2.58
N LEU A 470 -10.73 10.14 -1.30
CA LEU A 470 -11.28 8.86 -0.79
C LEU A 470 -12.32 9.07 0.35
N VAL A 471 -12.52 10.29 0.83
CA VAL A 471 -13.53 10.64 1.86
C VAL A 471 -14.06 12.06 1.59
N ALA A 472 -15.37 12.18 1.34
CA ALA A 472 -16.08 13.45 1.28
C ALA A 472 -16.64 13.81 2.66
N LEU A 473 -16.20 14.93 3.24
CA LEU A 473 -16.86 15.54 4.40
C LEU A 473 -17.63 16.76 3.89
N ASN A 474 -18.96 16.71 3.99
CA ASN A 474 -19.82 17.82 3.58
C ASN A 474 -19.73 18.94 4.63
N VAL A 475 -18.77 19.85 4.46
CA VAL A 475 -18.66 21.07 5.26
C VAL A 475 -19.36 22.18 4.48
N ALA A 476 -20.63 22.44 4.79
CA ALA A 476 -21.35 23.56 4.20
C ALA A 476 -20.63 24.89 4.50
N ASN A 477 -20.46 25.72 3.48
CA ASN A 477 -19.84 27.04 3.57
C ASN A 477 -20.44 27.85 4.73
N ILE A 478 -19.62 28.12 5.75
CA ILE A 478 -19.95 29.11 6.77
C ILE A 478 -19.59 30.48 6.19
N SER A 479 -20.59 31.23 5.72
CA SER A 479 -20.42 32.62 5.33
C SER A 479 -20.06 33.48 6.55
N TRP A 480 -18.96 34.21 6.43
CA TRP A 480 -18.53 35.21 7.40
C TRP A 480 -19.37 36.47 7.28
N SER A 481 -20.46 36.56 8.06
CA SER A 481 -20.86 37.79 8.79
C SER A 481 -22.19 37.70 9.55
N GLU A 482 -23.08 36.72 9.31
CA GLU A 482 -24.41 36.71 9.95
C GLU A 482 -24.92 35.27 10.18
N LEU A 483 -25.15 34.92 11.46
CA LEU A 483 -25.99 33.87 12.13
C LEU A 483 -26.48 32.57 11.40
N PRO A 484 -26.79 31.48 12.14
CA PRO A 484 -27.20 30.19 11.57
C PRO A 484 -28.57 30.26 10.88
N PRO A 485 -28.73 29.53 9.76
CA PRO A 485 -29.84 28.60 9.64
C PRO A 485 -29.42 27.25 9.05
N LEU A 486 -29.95 26.17 9.63
CA LEU A 486 -30.17 24.90 8.93
C LEU A 486 -31.26 25.15 7.88
N ILE A 487 -30.92 25.07 6.60
CA ILE A 487 -31.75 24.73 5.43
C ILE A 487 -30.75 24.45 4.30
N ASP A 488 -31.02 23.41 3.52
CA ASP A 488 -30.33 23.05 2.29
C ASP A 488 -30.20 24.27 1.35
N ILE A 489 -28.99 24.60 0.91
CA ILE A 489 -28.72 25.70 -0.03
C ILE A 489 -27.85 25.17 -1.16
N ALA A 490 -28.46 25.09 -2.35
CA ALA A 490 -27.77 24.93 -3.62
C ALA A 490 -26.60 25.93 -3.73
N GLY A 491 -25.38 25.42 -3.86
CA GLY A 491 -24.15 26.22 -3.94
C GLY A 491 -23.03 25.81 -2.97
N THR A 492 -23.16 24.67 -2.29
CA THR A 492 -22.15 24.10 -1.38
C THR A 492 -20.82 23.82 -2.08
N THR A 493 -19.72 24.45 -1.63
CA THR A 493 -18.38 23.97 -1.96
C THR A 493 -18.04 22.81 -1.03
N SER A 494 -18.08 21.59 -1.56
CA SER A 494 -17.56 20.40 -0.87
C SER A 494 -16.03 20.42 -0.88
N TYR A 495 -15.42 20.18 0.29
CA TYR A 495 -13.97 19.97 0.39
C TYR A 495 -13.69 18.50 0.67
N SER A 496 -12.83 17.90 -0.15
CA SER A 496 -12.47 16.48 -0.06
C SER A 496 -11.07 16.36 0.54
N TYR A 497 -10.90 15.45 1.50
CA TYR A 497 -9.60 15.16 2.13
C TYR A 497 -9.09 13.80 1.64
N LEU A 498 -7.84 13.76 1.19
CA LEU A 498 -7.16 12.50 0.87
C LEU A 498 -6.36 12.04 2.08
N ASP A 499 -6.77 10.92 2.64
CA ASP A 499 -5.97 10.20 3.61
C ASP A 499 -5.17 9.10 2.89
N GLU A 500 -3.99 9.43 2.38
CA GLU A 500 -3.12 8.46 1.71
C GLU A 500 -2.56 7.39 2.66
N GLN A 501 -2.77 7.53 3.97
CA GLN A 501 -2.15 6.69 5.00
C GLN A 501 -3.07 5.58 5.50
N VAL A 502 -4.28 5.49 4.95
CA VAL A 502 -5.23 4.43 5.24
C VAL A 502 -4.72 3.07 4.75
N GLN A 503 -5.11 2.00 5.43
CA GLN A 503 -4.78 0.63 5.07
C GLN A 503 -6.03 -0.11 4.57
N PRO A 504 -5.89 -1.02 3.60
CA PRO A 504 -7.01 -1.84 3.16
C PRO A 504 -7.53 -2.71 4.32
N ASN A 505 -8.81 -3.08 4.24
CA ASN A 505 -9.55 -3.81 5.27
C ASN A 505 -9.58 -3.14 6.66
N THR A 506 -9.27 -1.84 6.73
CA THR A 506 -9.29 -1.08 7.99
C THR A 506 -10.42 -0.07 7.97
N GLU A 507 -11.12 0.05 9.09
CA GLU A 507 -12.14 1.08 9.31
C GLU A 507 -11.50 2.30 9.96
N TYR A 508 -11.79 3.46 9.39
CA TYR A 508 -11.33 4.76 9.84
C TYR A 508 -12.53 5.62 10.18
N CYS A 509 -12.57 6.07 11.43
CA CYS A 509 -13.62 6.96 11.90
C CYS A 509 -13.09 8.40 11.96
N TYR A 510 -13.69 9.28 11.18
CA TYR A 510 -13.30 10.67 11.00
C TYR A 510 -14.19 11.63 11.79
N ARG A 511 -13.59 12.68 12.35
CA ARG A 511 -14.27 13.86 12.91
C ARG A 511 -13.54 15.13 12.47
N ALA A 512 -14.25 16.23 12.32
CA ALA A 512 -13.67 17.52 11.95
C ALA A 512 -14.00 18.60 12.98
N ARG A 513 -13.13 19.59 13.17
CA ARG A 513 -13.43 20.80 13.95
C ARG A 513 -12.72 22.01 13.35
N ILE A 514 -13.18 23.20 13.70
CA ILE A 514 -12.59 24.46 13.25
C ILE A 514 -11.69 25.00 14.35
N GLN A 515 -10.48 25.42 14.01
CA GLN A 515 -9.60 26.16 14.90
C GLN A 515 -9.65 27.65 14.56
N VAL A 516 -9.81 28.50 15.57
CA VAL A 516 -9.73 29.96 15.49
C VAL A 516 -8.74 30.41 16.55
N GLU A 517 -7.57 30.84 16.12
CA GLU A 517 -6.39 31.15 16.94
C GLU A 517 -5.98 29.92 17.80
N SER A 518 -6.04 30.04 19.13
CA SER A 518 -5.78 28.95 20.07
C SER A 518 -7.04 28.17 20.48
N ASN A 519 -8.22 28.57 20.00
CA ASN A 519 -9.50 27.97 20.35
C ASN A 519 -9.96 27.00 19.27
N TYR A 520 -10.62 25.92 19.68
CA TYR A 520 -11.20 24.94 18.77
C TYR A 520 -12.72 24.88 18.94
N SER A 521 -13.43 24.68 17.83
CA SER A 521 -14.83 24.28 17.89
C SER A 521 -14.94 22.86 18.46
N PRO A 522 -16.14 22.47 18.90
CA PRO A 522 -16.47 21.07 19.09
C PRO A 522 -16.28 20.28 17.79
N TYR A 523 -16.03 18.98 17.94
CA TYR A 523 -15.94 18.05 16.83
C TYR A 523 -17.30 17.83 16.16
N SER A 524 -17.27 17.57 14.86
CA SER A 524 -18.39 17.04 14.10
C SER A 524 -18.83 15.69 14.66
N ASN A 525 -19.96 15.21 14.14
CA ASN A 525 -20.30 13.80 14.21
C ASN A 525 -19.16 12.94 13.62
N GLU A 526 -19.04 11.74 14.16
CA GLU A 526 -18.12 10.72 13.68
C GLU A 526 -18.69 10.08 12.41
N VAL A 527 -17.86 9.98 11.37
CA VAL A 527 -18.17 9.31 10.11
C VAL A 527 -17.13 8.22 9.92
N CYS A 528 -17.57 6.96 9.88
CA CYS A 528 -16.66 5.83 9.71
C CYS A 528 -16.72 5.32 8.28
N VAL A 529 -15.56 5.13 7.67
CA VAL A 529 -15.40 4.53 6.34
C VAL A 529 -14.53 3.30 6.46
N LYS A 530 -14.90 2.25 5.75
CA LYS A 530 -14.08 1.05 5.62
C LYS A 530 -13.36 1.10 4.29
N VAL A 531 -12.04 1.17 4.35
CA VAL A 531 -11.18 1.16 3.16
C VAL A 531 -11.09 -0.28 2.68
N ALA A 532 -11.65 -0.54 1.52
CA ALA A 532 -11.74 -1.88 0.96
C ALA A 532 -10.56 -2.18 0.03
N ILE A 533 -10.22 -1.21 -0.82
CA ILE A 533 -9.19 -1.35 -1.84
C ILE A 533 -8.22 -0.18 -1.75
N ARG A 534 -6.92 -0.51 -1.78
CA ARG A 534 -5.84 0.46 -1.85
C ARG A 534 -4.67 -0.08 -2.66
N TYR A 535 -4.57 0.37 -3.90
CA TYR A 535 -3.46 0.14 -4.81
C TYR A 535 -2.89 1.51 -5.22
N PRO A 536 -1.91 2.08 -4.49
CA PRO A 536 -1.28 3.35 -4.86
C PRO A 536 -0.50 3.26 -6.17
N ASN A 537 -0.11 2.03 -6.47
CA ASN A 537 0.31 1.49 -7.73
C ASN A 537 0.03 -0.02 -7.65
N PHE A 538 0.42 -0.77 -8.67
CA PHE A 538 0.18 -2.21 -8.74
C PHE A 538 1.44 -3.03 -8.43
N ALA A 539 2.38 -2.49 -7.65
CA ALA A 539 3.54 -3.25 -7.14
C ALA A 539 3.12 -4.36 -6.18
N ILE A 540 1.99 -4.16 -5.48
CA ILE A 540 1.31 -5.16 -4.66
C ILE A 540 -0.04 -5.43 -5.32
N THR A 541 -0.29 -6.68 -5.72
CA THR A 541 -1.56 -7.11 -6.33
C THR A 541 -2.31 -8.10 -5.48
N SER A 542 -1.96 -8.19 -4.19
CA SER A 542 -2.69 -9.05 -3.24
C SER A 542 -4.18 -8.75 -3.31
N GLY A 543 -4.96 -9.80 -3.56
CA GLY A 543 -6.40 -9.69 -3.71
C GLY A 543 -6.91 -9.18 -5.06
N LEU A 544 -6.06 -9.12 -6.09
CA LEU A 544 -6.46 -8.80 -7.46
C LEU A 544 -6.44 -10.08 -8.32
N GLN A 545 -7.56 -10.38 -8.98
CA GLN A 545 -7.69 -11.49 -9.92
C GLN A 545 -7.63 -10.95 -11.35
N LEU A 546 -6.63 -11.38 -12.11
CA LEU A 546 -6.45 -10.99 -13.51
C LEU A 546 -7.05 -12.05 -14.44
N VAL A 547 -7.71 -11.60 -15.51
CA VAL A 547 -8.42 -12.44 -16.49
C VAL A 547 -8.14 -11.92 -17.90
N GLY A 548 -7.99 -12.84 -18.87
CA GLY A 548 -7.74 -12.47 -20.27
C GLY A 548 -6.36 -11.84 -20.45
N SER A 549 -6.29 -10.69 -21.14
CA SER A 549 -5.04 -9.97 -21.41
C SER A 549 -4.53 -9.12 -20.25
N ALA A 550 -5.25 -9.05 -19.13
CA ALA A 550 -4.89 -8.18 -18.01
C ALA A 550 -3.60 -8.68 -17.32
N GLN A 551 -2.66 -7.76 -17.06
CA GLN A 551 -1.37 -8.05 -16.44
C GLN A 551 -0.89 -6.85 -15.60
N VAL A 552 0.00 -7.12 -14.64
CA VAL A 552 0.82 -6.06 -14.05
C VAL A 552 1.93 -5.75 -15.03
N TYR A 553 2.09 -4.47 -15.36
CA TYR A 553 3.06 -4.01 -16.33
C TYR A 553 3.89 -2.87 -15.76
N THR A 554 5.20 -2.89 -16.02
CA THR A 554 6.12 -1.84 -15.61
C THR A 554 6.59 -1.09 -16.86
N PRO A 555 6.12 0.15 -17.11
CA PRO A 555 6.42 0.87 -18.36
C PRO A 555 7.90 1.14 -18.63
N SER A 556 8.67 1.34 -17.56
CA SER A 556 10.13 1.53 -17.59
C SER A 556 10.70 1.14 -16.23
N LEU A 557 12.00 0.85 -16.14
CA LEU A 557 12.67 0.51 -14.86
C LEU A 557 12.43 1.57 -13.77
N ASP A 558 12.26 2.84 -14.15
CA ASP A 558 12.03 3.96 -13.21
C ASP A 558 10.54 4.26 -12.94
N SER A 559 9.60 3.56 -13.59
CA SER A 559 8.15 3.81 -13.41
C SER A 559 7.53 2.80 -12.45
N PRO A 560 6.58 3.19 -11.58
CA PRO A 560 5.86 2.25 -10.76
C PRO A 560 5.04 1.27 -11.62
N PRO A 561 4.82 0.01 -11.17
CA PRO A 561 3.98 -0.94 -11.87
C PRO A 561 2.53 -0.46 -11.96
N VAL A 562 1.90 -0.70 -13.11
CA VAL A 562 0.52 -0.36 -13.43
C VAL A 562 -0.29 -1.61 -13.74
N LEU A 563 -1.62 -1.52 -13.62
CA LEU A 563 -2.51 -2.57 -14.10
C LEU A 563 -2.84 -2.30 -15.57
N ARG A 564 -2.29 -3.12 -16.46
CA ARG A 564 -2.56 -3.04 -17.90
C ARG A 564 -3.63 -4.04 -18.28
N LEU A 565 -4.82 -3.56 -18.65
CA LEU A 565 -5.97 -4.41 -19.00
C LEU A 565 -5.82 -5.00 -20.41
N THR A 566 -5.33 -4.22 -21.37
CA THR A 566 -4.94 -4.72 -22.70
C THR A 566 -3.60 -4.13 -23.12
N GLN A 567 -2.85 -4.89 -23.92
CA GLN A 567 -1.70 -4.37 -24.64
C GLN A 567 -2.16 -3.54 -25.86
N PRO A 568 -1.29 -2.67 -26.43
CA PRO A 568 -1.59 -1.97 -27.69
C PRO A 568 -1.49 -2.94 -28.89
N ILE A 569 -2.33 -3.97 -28.88
CA ILE A 569 -2.45 -5.03 -29.87
C ILE A 569 -3.95 -5.17 -30.17
N MET A 570 -4.30 -5.46 -31.43
CA MET A 570 -5.69 -5.68 -31.87
C MET A 570 -6.32 -6.92 -31.22
N ALA A 571 -7.65 -6.94 -31.14
CA ALA A 571 -8.45 -8.09 -30.70
C ALA A 571 -8.07 -8.64 -29.31
N GLN A 572 -7.99 -7.77 -28.31
CA GLN A 572 -7.76 -8.13 -26.91
C GLN A 572 -9.03 -7.97 -26.08
N ALA A 573 -9.12 -8.73 -24.99
CA ALA A 573 -10.08 -8.55 -23.93
C ALA A 573 -9.40 -8.91 -22.61
N GLY A 574 -9.48 -8.01 -21.63
CA GLY A 574 -8.88 -8.22 -20.32
C GLY A 574 -9.78 -7.70 -19.22
N ALA A 575 -9.73 -8.35 -18.06
CA ALA A 575 -10.45 -7.92 -16.87
C ALA A 575 -9.59 -8.12 -15.62
N ALA A 576 -9.82 -7.28 -14.62
CA ALA A 576 -9.16 -7.36 -13.33
C ALA A 576 -10.17 -7.11 -12.22
N TRP A 577 -10.38 -8.10 -11.35
CA TRP A 577 -11.39 -8.08 -10.31
C TRP A 577 -10.74 -8.03 -8.94
N TYR A 578 -11.33 -7.29 -8.00
CA TYR A 578 -11.04 -7.56 -6.61
C TYR A 578 -11.55 -8.96 -6.26
N HIS A 579 -10.68 -9.82 -5.73
CA HIS A 579 -10.90 -11.25 -5.52
C HIS A 579 -12.02 -11.62 -4.54
N LYS A 580 -12.69 -10.63 -3.93
CA LYS A 580 -13.84 -10.83 -3.05
C LYS A 580 -14.95 -9.82 -3.39
N PRO A 581 -16.23 -10.21 -3.25
CA PRO A 581 -17.32 -9.24 -3.33
C PRO A 581 -17.21 -8.16 -2.24
N LEU A 582 -17.51 -6.91 -2.60
CA LEU A 582 -17.54 -5.75 -1.71
C LEU A 582 -18.95 -5.19 -1.57
N THR A 583 -19.21 -4.53 -0.44
CA THR A 583 -20.48 -3.82 -0.21
C THR A 583 -20.61 -2.68 -1.21
N VAL A 584 -21.71 -2.68 -1.97
CA VAL A 584 -22.05 -1.66 -2.97
C VAL A 584 -23.50 -1.19 -2.85
N SER A 585 -24.28 -1.75 -1.92
CA SER A 585 -25.71 -1.47 -1.76
C SER A 585 -26.04 -0.15 -1.10
N ASP A 586 -25.12 0.40 -0.30
CA ASP A 586 -25.33 1.62 0.50
C ASP A 586 -24.57 2.80 -0.11
N HIS A 587 -23.54 3.31 0.58
CA HIS A 587 -22.63 4.31 0.03
C HIS A 587 -21.27 3.68 -0.31
N PHE A 588 -20.74 4.03 -1.47
CA PHE A 588 -19.34 3.79 -1.80
C PHE A 588 -18.76 4.93 -2.62
N GLU A 589 -17.43 5.04 -2.56
CA GLU A 589 -16.63 5.88 -3.43
C GLU A 589 -15.45 5.06 -3.97
N THR A 590 -15.18 5.18 -5.25
CA THR A 590 -13.96 4.65 -5.88
C THR A 590 -13.28 5.71 -6.72
N VAL A 591 -11.96 5.73 -6.64
CA VAL A 591 -11.10 6.68 -7.37
C VAL A 591 -9.94 5.92 -7.98
N PHE A 592 -9.62 6.26 -9.21
CA PHE A 592 -8.50 5.69 -9.94
C PHE A 592 -7.97 6.67 -10.98
N ASP A 593 -6.65 6.67 -11.12
CA ASP A 593 -5.97 7.31 -12.25
C ASP A 593 -5.78 6.31 -13.38
N PHE A 594 -5.94 6.77 -14.62
CA PHE A 594 -5.72 5.95 -15.80
C PHE A 594 -4.99 6.71 -16.90
N ARG A 595 -4.36 5.97 -17.81
CA ARG A 595 -3.71 6.51 -19.01
C ARG A 595 -3.94 5.58 -20.19
N LEU A 596 -4.34 6.17 -21.31
CA LEU A 596 -4.62 5.45 -22.56
C LEU A 596 -3.54 5.79 -23.60
N SER A 597 -2.54 4.91 -23.74
CA SER A 597 -1.40 5.14 -24.65
C SER A 597 -0.50 3.90 -24.84
N PRO A 598 0.19 3.76 -25.98
CA PRO A 598 0.03 4.56 -27.19
C PRO A 598 -1.25 4.15 -27.95
N PRO A 599 -1.95 5.10 -28.58
CA PRO A 599 -3.09 4.79 -29.44
C PRO A 599 -2.64 4.25 -30.79
N GLY A 600 -3.47 3.37 -31.35
CA GLY A 600 -3.37 2.85 -32.71
C GLY A 600 -3.88 3.85 -33.76
N ARG A 601 -4.33 3.35 -34.91
CA ARG A 601 -4.90 4.20 -35.96
C ARG A 601 -6.17 4.90 -35.47
N ASN A 602 -6.38 6.14 -35.93
CA ASN A 602 -7.56 6.96 -35.66
C ASN A 602 -7.82 7.35 -34.20
N GLY A 603 -6.83 7.24 -33.30
CA GLY A 603 -6.92 7.81 -31.95
C GLY A 603 -7.04 6.81 -30.80
N GLY A 604 -7.08 5.50 -31.06
CA GLY A 604 -7.24 4.47 -30.03
C GLY A 604 -8.53 3.66 -30.24
N ALA A 605 -8.62 2.49 -29.61
CA ALA A 605 -9.86 1.72 -29.41
C ALA A 605 -9.61 0.53 -28.47
N ASP A 606 -10.65 -0.02 -27.84
CA ASP A 606 -12.06 0.43 -27.87
C ASP A 606 -12.44 1.16 -26.57
N GLY A 607 -11.63 1.05 -25.53
CA GLY A 607 -11.85 1.68 -24.23
C GLY A 607 -11.73 0.68 -23.08
N PHE A 608 -12.08 1.16 -21.89
CA PHE A 608 -12.16 0.35 -20.68
C PHE A 608 -13.39 0.72 -19.85
N ALA A 609 -13.75 -0.07 -18.86
CA ALA A 609 -14.84 0.21 -17.94
C ALA A 609 -14.50 -0.17 -16.51
N PHE A 610 -15.03 0.59 -15.54
CA PHE A 610 -15.20 0.11 -14.17
C PHE A 610 -16.52 -0.63 -14.06
N VAL A 611 -16.50 -1.85 -13.55
CA VAL A 611 -17.65 -2.76 -13.58
C VAL A 611 -17.99 -3.25 -12.17
N ILE A 612 -19.28 -3.25 -11.85
CA ILE A 612 -19.87 -3.85 -10.66
C ILE A 612 -20.78 -4.99 -11.14
N HIS A 613 -20.58 -6.23 -10.72
CA HIS A 613 -21.41 -7.34 -11.19
C HIS A 613 -21.70 -8.42 -10.16
N ASN A 614 -22.78 -9.15 -10.43
CA ASN A 614 -23.19 -10.37 -9.74
C ASN A 614 -23.28 -11.58 -10.71
N ASP A 615 -22.43 -11.59 -11.73
CA ASP A 615 -22.25 -12.72 -12.65
C ASP A 615 -21.88 -14.03 -11.91
N PRO A 616 -22.52 -15.16 -12.23
CA PRO A 616 -22.23 -16.46 -11.61
C PRO A 616 -20.77 -16.94 -11.72
N ARG A 617 -20.00 -16.43 -12.68
CA ARG A 617 -18.58 -16.77 -12.87
C ARG A 617 -17.66 -16.06 -11.85
N GLY A 618 -18.18 -15.13 -11.06
CA GLY A 618 -17.43 -14.45 -9.99
C GLY A 618 -16.17 -13.73 -10.50
N SER A 619 -15.05 -13.82 -9.78
CA SER A 619 -13.78 -13.17 -10.20
C SER A 619 -13.14 -13.74 -11.47
N LEU A 620 -13.69 -14.80 -12.07
CA LEU A 620 -13.23 -15.32 -13.37
C LEU A 620 -14.05 -14.75 -14.54
N THR A 621 -14.94 -13.80 -14.27
CA THR A 621 -15.82 -13.19 -15.28
C THR A 621 -15.02 -12.44 -16.33
N SER A 622 -15.46 -12.55 -17.58
CA SER A 622 -14.93 -11.81 -18.72
C SER A 622 -16.05 -11.62 -19.75
N GLY A 623 -16.08 -10.44 -20.36
CA GLY A 623 -16.96 -10.11 -21.48
C GLY A 623 -16.21 -10.01 -22.81
N ASN A 624 -16.93 -9.69 -23.87
CA ASN A 624 -16.36 -9.59 -25.22
C ASN A 624 -15.50 -8.32 -25.38
N GLY A 625 -14.35 -8.45 -26.06
CA GLY A 625 -13.52 -7.30 -26.48
C GLY A 625 -14.08 -6.54 -27.67
N GLY A 626 -13.28 -5.65 -28.27
CA GLY A 626 -13.75 -4.72 -29.31
C GLY A 626 -14.85 -3.80 -28.77
N CYS A 627 -15.93 -3.62 -29.54
CA CYS A 627 -17.11 -2.83 -29.13
C CYS A 627 -17.76 -3.30 -27.82
N GLY A 628 -17.44 -4.49 -27.32
CA GLY A 628 -17.94 -4.95 -26.02
C GLY A 628 -17.16 -4.41 -24.82
N VAL A 629 -16.03 -3.72 -25.06
CA VAL A 629 -15.16 -3.07 -24.04
C VAL A 629 -14.76 -4.00 -22.89
N GLY A 630 -14.78 -5.32 -23.15
CA GLY A 630 -14.50 -6.37 -22.18
C GLY A 630 -15.62 -6.66 -21.18
N TYR A 631 -16.74 -5.92 -21.19
CA TYR A 631 -17.87 -6.12 -20.27
C TYR A 631 -19.12 -6.73 -20.95
N GLN A 632 -19.24 -6.69 -22.27
CA GLN A 632 -20.42 -7.21 -22.96
C GLN A 632 -20.66 -8.68 -22.61
N SER A 633 -21.92 -9.05 -22.33
CA SER A 633 -22.36 -10.39 -21.90
C SER A 633 -22.06 -10.74 -20.45
N ILE A 634 -21.56 -9.82 -19.63
CA ILE A 634 -21.51 -10.01 -18.17
C ILE A 634 -22.93 -9.92 -17.61
N GLU A 635 -23.35 -10.94 -16.85
CA GLU A 635 -24.69 -11.00 -16.26
C GLU A 635 -24.77 -10.16 -14.99
N ASN A 636 -25.96 -9.59 -14.73
CA ASN A 636 -26.25 -8.83 -13.51
C ASN A 636 -25.18 -7.78 -13.20
N GLY A 637 -24.83 -6.94 -14.18
CA GLY A 637 -23.72 -6.00 -14.08
C GLY A 637 -24.07 -4.56 -14.44
N LEU A 638 -23.35 -3.61 -13.86
CA LEU A 638 -23.34 -2.19 -14.17
C LEU A 638 -21.92 -1.84 -14.63
N ALA A 639 -21.79 -1.19 -15.78
CA ALA A 639 -20.49 -0.74 -16.30
C ALA A 639 -20.47 0.78 -16.47
N ILE A 640 -19.42 1.41 -15.96
CA ILE A 640 -19.09 2.81 -16.21
C ILE A 640 -17.94 2.80 -17.20
N GLU A 641 -18.25 3.05 -18.46
CA GLU A 641 -17.31 2.94 -19.58
C GLU A 641 -16.63 4.26 -19.88
N PHE A 642 -15.40 4.14 -20.37
CA PHE A 642 -14.51 5.19 -20.85
C PHE A 642 -14.14 4.81 -22.27
N ASP A 643 -15.03 5.15 -23.19
CA ASP A 643 -15.02 4.74 -24.59
C ASP A 643 -14.18 5.72 -25.43
N THR A 644 -13.35 5.16 -26.31
CA THR A 644 -12.42 5.91 -27.16
C THR A 644 -12.65 5.70 -28.65
N PHE A 645 -13.71 4.98 -29.03
CA PHE A 645 -13.93 4.61 -30.41
C PHE A 645 -15.40 4.59 -30.80
N GLN A 646 -15.79 5.45 -31.76
CA GLN A 646 -17.15 5.45 -32.29
C GLN A 646 -17.47 4.13 -33.02
N ASN A 647 -18.16 3.23 -32.35
CA ASN A 647 -18.60 1.97 -32.90
C ASN A 647 -19.74 2.17 -33.92
N PRO A 648 -19.67 1.51 -35.09
CA PRO A 648 -20.69 1.59 -36.12
C PRO A 648 -21.96 0.79 -35.76
N PRO A 649 -23.12 1.07 -36.39
CA PRO A 649 -24.40 0.45 -36.04
C PRO A 649 -24.45 -1.09 -36.09
N TYR A 650 -23.51 -1.78 -36.75
CA TYR A 650 -23.52 -3.25 -36.77
C TYR A 650 -23.05 -3.86 -35.42
N CYS A 651 -22.31 -3.10 -34.61
CA CYS A 651 -21.85 -3.51 -33.28
C CYS A 651 -22.95 -3.35 -32.21
N GLU A 652 -23.74 -2.29 -32.31
CA GLU A 652 -24.66 -1.86 -31.24
C GLU A 652 -26.10 -1.65 -31.68
N TYR A 653 -26.44 -1.82 -32.96
CA TYR A 653 -27.73 -1.44 -33.56
C TYR A 653 -28.04 0.07 -33.51
N VAL A 654 -27.57 0.79 -32.48
CA VAL A 654 -27.48 2.24 -32.33
C VAL A 654 -26.00 2.64 -32.49
N THR A 655 -25.71 3.84 -33.00
CA THR A 655 -24.32 4.33 -33.09
C THR A 655 -23.94 5.05 -31.81
N ASP A 656 -22.69 4.88 -31.40
CA ASP A 656 -22.10 5.66 -30.32
C ASP A 656 -22.36 7.17 -30.45
N PRO A 657 -22.56 7.85 -29.32
CA PRO A 657 -22.89 9.27 -29.30
C PRO A 657 -21.75 10.15 -29.83
N SER A 658 -20.50 9.70 -29.69
CA SER A 658 -19.33 10.43 -30.16
C SER A 658 -18.14 9.49 -30.37
N SER A 659 -16.99 10.02 -30.82
CA SER A 659 -15.76 9.24 -30.94
C SER A 659 -15.03 9.00 -29.63
N SER A 660 -15.47 9.61 -28.53
CA SER A 660 -14.99 9.29 -27.19
C SER A 660 -15.95 9.89 -26.16
N HIS A 661 -16.47 9.04 -25.29
CA HIS A 661 -17.44 9.41 -24.28
C HIS A 661 -17.23 8.63 -22.99
N VAL A 662 -17.89 9.08 -21.93
CA VAL A 662 -18.09 8.29 -20.72
C VAL A 662 -19.54 7.89 -20.70
N GLY A 663 -19.84 6.63 -20.38
CA GLY A 663 -21.19 6.06 -20.41
C GLY A 663 -21.47 5.21 -19.16
N VAL A 664 -22.75 5.11 -18.80
CA VAL A 664 -23.23 4.17 -17.77
C VAL A 664 -24.16 3.16 -18.43
N GLN A 665 -23.67 1.92 -18.54
CA GLN A 665 -24.33 0.79 -19.17
C GLN A 665 -24.92 -0.11 -18.08
N ILE A 666 -26.22 -0.37 -18.18
CA ILE A 666 -26.98 -1.06 -17.14
C ILE A 666 -27.40 -2.42 -17.68
N GLY A 667 -26.65 -3.44 -17.28
CA GLY A 667 -27.13 -4.81 -17.23
C GLY A 667 -27.76 -5.08 -15.86
N GLY A 668 -28.35 -6.25 -15.68
CA GLY A 668 -29.09 -6.52 -14.46
C GLY A 668 -30.07 -7.66 -14.61
N THR A 669 -31.09 -7.63 -13.76
CA THR A 669 -32.26 -8.51 -13.85
C THR A 669 -33.00 -8.41 -15.19
N GLN A 670 -32.76 -7.35 -15.96
CA GLN A 670 -33.34 -7.12 -17.29
C GLN A 670 -32.52 -7.72 -18.46
N GLY A 671 -31.29 -8.18 -18.21
CA GLY A 671 -30.42 -8.77 -19.23
C GLY A 671 -28.92 -8.55 -18.94
N PRO A 672 -28.04 -9.22 -19.70
CA PRO A 672 -26.61 -9.01 -19.55
C PRO A 672 -26.19 -7.62 -20.02
N LEU A 673 -25.02 -7.16 -19.56
CA LEU A 673 -24.40 -5.92 -20.00
C LEU A 673 -24.21 -5.91 -21.52
N SER A 674 -24.49 -4.75 -22.11
CA SER A 674 -24.46 -4.53 -23.55
C SER A 674 -23.92 -3.13 -23.83
N PRO A 675 -23.09 -2.93 -24.87
CA PRO A 675 -22.54 -1.62 -25.20
C PRO A 675 -23.52 -0.68 -25.88
N ARG A 676 -24.82 -0.99 -25.85
CA ARG A 676 -25.80 -0.26 -26.65
C ARG A 676 -26.22 1.03 -25.97
N HIS A 677 -26.12 2.14 -26.68
CA HIS A 677 -26.53 3.46 -26.20
C HIS A 677 -28.04 3.71 -26.33
N GLU A 678 -28.86 2.89 -25.67
CA GLU A 678 -30.32 3.01 -25.57
C GLU A 678 -30.74 3.50 -24.16
N ASP A 679 -31.88 4.19 -24.03
CA ASP A 679 -32.43 4.55 -22.71
C ASP A 679 -32.60 3.27 -21.85
N PRO A 680 -32.26 3.28 -20.54
CA PRO A 680 -32.00 4.42 -19.67
C PRO A 680 -30.51 4.84 -19.55
N HIS A 681 -29.63 4.42 -20.46
CA HIS A 681 -28.19 4.71 -20.37
C HIS A 681 -27.90 6.21 -20.47
N ARG A 682 -26.88 6.66 -19.73
CA ARG A 682 -26.45 8.06 -19.69
C ARG A 682 -25.02 8.16 -20.20
N TYR A 683 -24.76 9.10 -21.09
CA TYR A 683 -23.45 9.29 -21.69
C TYR A 683 -23.14 10.77 -21.94
N THR A 684 -21.85 11.08 -22.10
CA THR A 684 -21.36 12.40 -22.48
C THR A 684 -21.19 12.51 -24.00
N ASN A 685 -21.16 13.73 -24.55
CA ASN A 685 -21.08 13.95 -26.00
C ASN A 685 -19.73 14.51 -26.50
N THR A 686 -18.89 15.03 -25.60
CA THR A 686 -17.64 15.71 -25.98
C THR A 686 -16.58 15.53 -24.91
N ILE A 687 -15.90 14.39 -24.90
CA ILE A 687 -14.72 14.13 -24.07
C ILE A 687 -13.60 13.59 -24.96
N LYS A 688 -12.35 13.76 -24.55
CA LYS A 688 -11.19 13.13 -25.19
C LYS A 688 -10.39 12.42 -24.13
N LEU A 689 -10.38 11.09 -24.17
CA LEU A 689 -9.73 10.24 -23.17
C LEU A 689 -8.37 9.67 -23.63
N ALA A 690 -8.26 9.35 -24.93
CA ALA A 690 -7.04 8.81 -25.54
C ALA A 690 -6.07 9.92 -26.02
N ASP A 691 -5.65 10.79 -25.10
CA ASP A 691 -4.71 11.88 -25.41
C ASP A 691 -3.28 11.63 -24.89
N GLY A 692 -3.07 10.51 -24.19
CA GLY A 692 -1.80 10.09 -23.58
C GLY A 692 -1.49 10.73 -22.23
N ASN A 693 -2.32 11.66 -21.76
CA ASN A 693 -2.21 12.23 -20.43
C ASN A 693 -2.80 11.27 -19.38
N VAL A 694 -2.50 11.57 -18.11
CA VAL A 694 -3.13 10.89 -16.98
C VAL A 694 -4.45 11.60 -16.69
N HIS A 695 -5.52 10.81 -16.58
CA HIS A 695 -6.84 11.26 -16.17
C HIS A 695 -7.20 10.65 -14.82
N THR A 696 -8.00 11.37 -14.05
CA THR A 696 -8.51 10.89 -12.76
C THR A 696 -10.02 10.73 -12.83
N ALA A 697 -10.51 9.52 -12.59
CA ALA A 697 -11.94 9.24 -12.46
C ALA A 697 -12.33 9.04 -10.99
N LYS A 698 -13.50 9.57 -10.62
CA LYS A 698 -14.17 9.27 -9.36
C LYS A 698 -15.60 8.81 -9.64
N ILE A 699 -16.01 7.73 -9.00
CA ILE A 699 -17.37 7.20 -9.04
C ILE A 699 -17.88 7.14 -7.60
N SER A 700 -19.02 7.78 -7.34
CA SER A 700 -19.68 7.70 -6.04
C SER A 700 -21.12 7.23 -6.20
N TYR A 701 -21.58 6.45 -5.23
CA TYR A 701 -22.97 6.01 -5.15
C TYR A 701 -23.51 6.30 -3.77
N GLU A 702 -24.77 6.75 -3.71
CA GLU A 702 -25.53 6.90 -2.49
C GLU A 702 -26.88 6.21 -2.69
N ALA A 703 -27.18 5.21 -1.85
CA ALA A 703 -28.48 4.56 -1.84
C ALA A 703 -29.62 5.54 -1.56
N GLY A 704 -30.73 5.33 -2.26
CA GLY A 704 -31.93 6.14 -2.11
C GLY A 704 -32.57 5.96 -0.73
N ARG A 705 -33.20 7.03 -0.23
CA ARG A 705 -33.95 7.02 1.04
C ARG A 705 -35.38 7.48 0.79
N ASP A 706 -36.30 7.03 1.65
CA ASP A 706 -37.70 7.47 1.67
C ASP A 706 -38.43 7.37 0.31
N GLY A 707 -38.12 6.31 -0.45
CA GLY A 707 -38.73 6.03 -1.76
C GLY A 707 -38.14 6.82 -2.93
N GLN A 708 -37.05 7.58 -2.73
CA GLN A 708 -36.24 8.12 -3.83
C GLN A 708 -35.29 7.06 -4.39
N PRO A 709 -34.96 7.09 -5.70
CA PRO A 709 -33.92 6.22 -6.25
C PRO A 709 -32.55 6.57 -5.69
N GLY A 710 -31.63 5.60 -5.67
CA GLY A 710 -30.22 5.86 -5.39
C GLY A 710 -29.58 6.68 -6.49
N GLN A 711 -28.45 7.31 -6.19
CA GLN A 711 -27.77 8.22 -7.11
C GLN A 711 -26.32 7.80 -7.31
N LEU A 712 -26.00 7.41 -8.55
CA LEU A 712 -24.64 7.17 -9.03
C LEU A 712 -24.11 8.44 -9.72
N LYS A 713 -22.93 8.90 -9.34
CA LYS A 713 -22.26 10.07 -9.91
C LYS A 713 -20.89 9.69 -10.45
N VAL A 714 -20.55 10.21 -11.63
CA VAL A 714 -19.24 10.04 -12.27
C VAL A 714 -18.57 11.39 -12.45
N TYR A 715 -17.30 11.49 -12.09
CA TYR A 715 -16.46 12.68 -12.19
C TYR A 715 -15.18 12.37 -12.96
N LEU A 716 -14.66 13.35 -13.69
CA LEU A 716 -13.44 13.23 -14.48
C LEU A 716 -12.60 14.52 -14.39
N ASP A 717 -11.31 14.40 -14.07
CA ASP A 717 -10.23 15.41 -14.01
C ASP A 717 -10.41 16.62 -13.06
N GLN A 718 -11.60 17.22 -12.95
CA GLN A 718 -11.88 18.43 -12.15
C GLN A 718 -12.38 18.11 -10.74
N ILE A 719 -11.73 17.17 -10.06
CA ILE A 719 -12.13 16.73 -8.72
C ILE A 719 -11.52 17.67 -7.66
N GLY A 720 -12.34 18.29 -6.81
CA GLY A 720 -11.95 18.93 -5.54
C GLY A 720 -11.93 20.46 -5.45
N ILE A 721 -12.25 21.20 -6.52
CA ILE A 721 -12.42 22.68 -6.45
C ILE A 721 -13.91 23.07 -6.46
N GLN A 722 -14.75 22.22 -7.05
CA GLN A 722 -16.22 22.18 -7.02
C GLN A 722 -16.60 20.88 -7.75
N ASP A 723 -16.86 19.80 -7.01
CA ASP A 723 -17.13 18.49 -7.59
C ASP A 723 -18.44 18.51 -8.39
N THR A 724 -18.36 18.81 -9.68
CA THR A 724 -19.50 18.73 -10.60
C THR A 724 -19.43 17.40 -11.34
N PRO A 725 -20.42 16.50 -11.15
CA PRO A 725 -20.41 15.23 -11.87
C PRO A 725 -20.61 15.47 -13.37
N ILE A 726 -19.86 14.73 -14.19
CA ILE A 726 -20.07 14.69 -15.64
C ILE A 726 -21.28 13.84 -16.02
N LEU A 727 -21.68 12.91 -15.14
CA LEU A 727 -22.89 12.10 -15.25
C LEU A 727 -23.52 11.86 -13.88
N THR A 728 -24.84 11.90 -13.83
CA THR A 728 -25.65 11.48 -12.68
C THR A 728 -26.72 10.51 -13.17
N VAL A 729 -26.82 9.35 -12.51
CA VAL A 729 -27.77 8.27 -12.87
C VAL A 729 -28.56 7.88 -11.64
N ASP A 730 -29.89 7.90 -11.77
CA ASP A 730 -30.80 7.39 -10.74
C ASP A 730 -30.88 5.86 -10.89
N ILE A 731 -30.40 5.13 -9.89
CA ILE A 731 -30.31 3.67 -9.91
C ILE A 731 -30.37 3.09 -8.49
N ASP A 732 -31.08 1.98 -8.33
CA ASP A 732 -30.93 1.11 -7.15
C ASP A 732 -30.04 -0.08 -7.54
N ILE A 733 -28.79 -0.07 -7.10
CA ILE A 733 -27.81 -1.12 -7.47
C ILE A 733 -28.21 -2.49 -6.93
N SER A 734 -28.84 -2.54 -5.75
CA SER A 734 -29.23 -3.81 -5.12
C SER A 734 -30.35 -4.48 -5.90
N GLU A 735 -31.37 -3.71 -6.28
CA GLU A 735 -32.48 -4.20 -7.10
C GLU A 735 -32.01 -4.54 -8.52
N THR A 736 -31.23 -3.65 -9.14
CA THR A 736 -30.80 -3.79 -10.53
C THR A 736 -29.94 -5.04 -10.73
N LEU A 737 -29.00 -5.31 -9.82
CA LEU A 737 -28.07 -6.44 -9.92
C LEU A 737 -28.55 -7.70 -9.17
N GLY A 738 -29.72 -7.64 -8.53
CA GLY A 738 -30.30 -8.77 -7.78
C GLY A 738 -29.44 -9.19 -6.58
N LEU A 739 -28.97 -8.24 -5.79
CA LEU A 739 -28.04 -8.49 -4.68
C LEU A 739 -28.80 -8.91 -3.41
N SER A 740 -28.68 -10.17 -2.99
CA SER A 740 -29.33 -10.66 -1.76
C SER A 740 -28.59 -10.31 -0.47
N GLY A 741 -27.36 -9.79 -0.57
CA GLY A 741 -26.51 -9.42 0.57
C GLY A 741 -25.80 -8.07 0.42
N GLY A 742 -26.22 -7.28 -0.57
CA GLY A 742 -25.67 -5.95 -0.85
C GLY A 742 -24.21 -5.90 -1.32
N THR A 743 -23.62 -7.06 -1.64
CA THR A 743 -22.25 -7.18 -2.11
C THR A 743 -22.19 -7.59 -3.58
N ALA A 744 -21.17 -7.10 -4.29
CA ALA A 744 -20.92 -7.42 -5.69
C ALA A 744 -19.42 -7.48 -5.98
N TRP A 745 -19.05 -8.13 -7.08
CA TRP A 745 -17.69 -8.09 -7.61
C TRP A 745 -17.43 -6.73 -8.25
N VAL A 746 -16.27 -6.14 -7.97
CA VAL A 746 -15.86 -4.84 -8.52
C VAL A 746 -14.51 -4.95 -9.19
N GLY A 747 -14.31 -4.22 -10.27
CA GLY A 747 -13.07 -4.29 -11.03
C GLY A 747 -13.13 -3.52 -12.33
N PHE A 748 -12.22 -3.85 -13.23
CA PHE A 748 -12.11 -3.20 -14.53
C PHE A 748 -12.16 -4.21 -15.66
N THR A 749 -12.67 -3.78 -16.82
CA THR A 749 -12.59 -4.52 -18.08
C THR A 749 -12.04 -3.59 -19.17
N ALA A 750 -11.43 -4.15 -20.21
CA ALA A 750 -11.07 -3.40 -21.40
C ALA A 750 -11.08 -4.28 -22.65
N GLY A 751 -11.22 -3.64 -23.81
CA GLY A 751 -11.25 -4.30 -25.10
C GLY A 751 -10.41 -3.58 -26.14
N THR A 752 -9.87 -4.32 -27.10
CA THR A 752 -9.39 -3.78 -28.37
C THR A 752 -9.99 -4.57 -29.54
N GLY A 753 -10.16 -3.90 -30.66
CA GLY A 753 -10.81 -4.40 -31.85
C GLY A 753 -9.87 -4.32 -33.05
N THR A 754 -10.31 -3.67 -34.12
CA THR A 754 -9.51 -3.49 -35.35
C THR A 754 -8.47 -2.36 -35.26
N THR A 755 -8.51 -1.58 -34.19
CA THR A 755 -7.42 -0.70 -33.74
C THR A 755 -7.23 -0.95 -32.23
N PHE A 756 -6.33 -0.24 -31.56
CA PHE A 756 -5.92 -0.60 -30.20
C PHE A 756 -5.44 0.62 -29.43
N GLU A 757 -5.37 0.48 -28.12
CA GLU A 757 -4.48 1.22 -27.23
C GLU A 757 -4.17 0.39 -25.99
N ALA A 758 -3.18 0.82 -25.21
CA ALA A 758 -2.98 0.22 -23.88
C ALA A 758 -3.89 0.92 -22.88
N HIS A 759 -4.64 0.13 -22.11
CA HIS A 759 -5.52 0.62 -21.05
C HIS A 759 -4.83 0.39 -19.70
N ASP A 760 -4.12 1.40 -19.21
CA ASP A 760 -3.37 1.33 -17.95
C ASP A 760 -4.16 2.03 -16.82
N ILE A 761 -4.47 1.29 -15.75
CA ILE A 761 -4.88 1.84 -14.46
C ILE A 761 -3.63 2.02 -13.62
N LEU A 762 -3.40 3.24 -13.12
CA LEU A 762 -2.16 3.63 -12.46
C LEU A 762 -2.24 3.46 -10.95
N ASN A 763 -3.43 3.69 -10.39
CA ASN A 763 -3.77 3.43 -9.00
C ASN A 763 -5.27 3.13 -8.88
N TRP A 764 -5.67 2.52 -7.77
CA TRP A 764 -7.08 2.24 -7.51
C TRP A 764 -7.39 2.22 -6.02
N TYR A 765 -8.41 2.97 -5.65
CA TYR A 765 -8.90 3.11 -4.30
C TYR A 765 -10.41 2.92 -4.25
N MET A 766 -10.89 2.25 -3.20
CA MET A 766 -12.32 2.12 -2.94
C MET A 766 -12.60 2.05 -1.44
N ALA A 767 -13.61 2.80 -1.01
CA ALA A 767 -14.15 2.77 0.34
C ALA A 767 -15.68 2.71 0.31
N TYR A 768 -16.26 2.15 1.37
CA TYR A 768 -17.70 2.15 1.63
C TYR A 768 -17.94 2.43 3.11
N ASP A 769 -19.19 2.67 3.50
CA ASP A 769 -19.54 2.97 4.89
C ASP A 769 -19.06 1.88 5.86
N GLY A 770 -18.41 2.29 6.94
CA GLY A 770 -17.99 1.40 8.02
C GLY A 770 -19.14 0.99 8.93
N THR A 771 -18.92 -0.03 9.75
CA THR A 771 -19.77 -0.36 10.89
C THR A 771 -19.68 0.75 11.93
N SER A 772 -20.57 1.75 11.86
CA SER A 772 -20.68 2.71 12.97
C SER A 772 -21.07 1.95 14.23
N THR A 773 -20.15 1.84 15.20
CA THR A 773 -20.49 1.35 16.55
C THR A 773 -21.26 2.38 17.37
N SER A 774 -21.45 3.59 16.85
CA SER A 774 -22.63 4.36 17.16
C SER A 774 -23.75 3.85 16.26
N THR A 775 -24.69 3.09 16.82
CA THR A 775 -26.07 3.29 16.37
C THR A 775 -26.26 4.81 16.31
N PRO A 776 -26.74 5.40 15.20
CA PRO A 776 -27.36 6.70 15.35
C PRO A 776 -28.34 6.50 16.52
N PRO A 777 -28.30 7.29 17.60
CA PRO A 777 -29.55 7.41 18.32
C PRO A 777 -30.56 7.73 17.21
N PRO A 778 -31.72 7.05 17.13
CA PRO A 778 -32.84 7.68 16.43
C PRO A 778 -32.89 9.12 16.96
N PRO A 779 -33.34 10.15 16.25
CA PRO A 779 -33.66 11.36 16.97
C PRO A 779 -34.75 10.98 18.01
N PRO A 780 -34.48 11.07 19.33
CA PRO A 780 -35.34 11.85 20.16
C PRO A 780 -34.53 13.10 20.39
N THR A 781 -34.80 14.12 19.58
CA THR A 781 -34.56 15.49 20.01
C THR A 781 -35.31 15.61 21.34
N ILE A 782 -34.67 15.50 22.50
CA ILE A 782 -35.26 15.98 23.75
C ILE A 782 -35.17 17.50 23.65
N GLY A 783 -36.10 18.07 22.86
CA GLY A 783 -36.28 19.49 22.65
C GLY A 783 -37.51 19.93 23.42
N CYS A 784 -37.28 20.72 24.45
CA CYS A 784 -38.35 21.35 25.21
C CYS A 784 -38.37 22.83 24.85
N ARG A 785 -39.51 23.29 24.33
CA ARG A 785 -39.78 24.70 24.06
C ARG A 785 -40.71 25.25 25.12
N VAL A 786 -40.55 26.51 25.45
CA VAL A 786 -41.43 27.24 26.34
C VAL A 786 -41.84 28.53 25.67
N ALA A 787 -43.03 28.99 26.00
CA ALA A 787 -43.58 30.22 25.47
C ALA A 787 -44.27 31.02 26.56
N LYS A 788 -44.43 32.32 26.27
CA LYS A 788 -45.28 33.22 27.04
C LYS A 788 -46.32 33.84 26.11
N GLY A 789 -47.59 33.71 26.46
CA GLY A 789 -48.70 34.30 25.69
C GLY A 789 -48.97 35.77 26.00
N ALA A 790 -48.58 36.25 27.19
CA ALA A 790 -48.79 37.62 27.65
C ALA A 790 -47.50 38.46 27.67
N SER A 791 -47.63 39.78 27.56
CA SER A 791 -46.51 40.72 27.69
C SER A 791 -45.82 40.64 29.05
N GLN A 792 -44.50 40.90 29.11
CA GLN A 792 -43.73 40.99 30.35
C GLN A 792 -43.07 42.36 30.51
N ALA A 793 -43.25 43.00 31.67
CA ALA A 793 -42.59 44.26 31.99
C ALA A 793 -41.10 44.07 32.28
N LEU A 794 -40.26 44.95 31.73
CA LEU A 794 -38.83 45.03 32.03
C LEU A 794 -38.50 46.22 32.92
N GLY A 795 -37.63 46.01 33.90
CA GLY A 795 -37.11 47.10 34.72
C GLY A 795 -36.20 48.04 33.92
N ASN A 796 -36.30 49.34 34.15
CA ASN A 796 -35.46 50.34 33.51
C ASN A 796 -33.97 50.13 33.86
N GLY A 797 -33.15 49.79 32.86
CA GLY A 797 -31.74 49.51 33.05
C GLY A 797 -31.47 48.28 33.93
N GLN A 798 -32.42 47.34 34.01
CA GLN A 798 -32.30 46.12 34.80
C GLN A 798 -32.24 44.89 33.89
N VAL A 799 -31.47 43.88 34.32
CA VAL A 799 -31.50 42.54 33.74
C VAL A 799 -32.71 41.81 34.32
N THR A 800 -33.67 41.46 33.47
CA THR A 800 -34.94 40.83 33.87
C THR A 800 -35.00 39.42 33.27
N ALA A 801 -35.18 38.39 34.10
CA ALA A 801 -35.40 37.03 33.60
C ALA A 801 -36.79 36.90 32.98
N LEU A 802 -36.88 36.26 31.81
CA LEU A 802 -38.15 35.98 31.15
C LEU A 802 -38.88 34.86 31.88
N ALA A 803 -40.19 35.02 32.07
CA ALA A 803 -41.05 34.06 32.73
C ALA A 803 -42.07 33.50 31.73
N PHE A 804 -42.02 32.20 31.48
CA PHE A 804 -42.89 31.49 30.55
C PHE A 804 -44.20 31.05 31.24
N ASP A 805 -45.22 30.71 30.45
CA ASP A 805 -46.51 30.22 30.96
C ASP A 805 -46.96 28.91 30.30
N THR A 806 -46.31 28.53 29.21
CA THR A 806 -46.67 27.36 28.40
C THR A 806 -45.41 26.59 28.05
N GLN A 807 -45.45 25.26 28.20
CA GLN A 807 -44.44 24.37 27.63
C GLN A 807 -44.98 23.71 26.37
N ILE A 808 -44.15 23.65 25.34
CA ILE A 808 -44.42 23.07 24.03
C ILE A 808 -43.41 21.93 23.85
N ASN A 809 -43.92 20.70 23.71
CA ASN A 809 -43.09 19.51 23.55
C ASN A 809 -43.01 19.18 22.06
N ASP A 810 -41.78 19.03 21.53
CA ASP A 810 -41.59 18.77 20.11
C ASP A 810 -41.55 17.28 19.76
N THR A 811 -41.33 16.41 20.74
CA THR A 811 -40.98 15.01 20.48
C THR A 811 -41.59 14.01 21.46
N THR A 812 -41.82 14.37 22.73
CA THR A 812 -42.43 13.47 23.71
C THR A 812 -43.42 14.18 24.66
N PRO A 813 -44.69 13.75 24.73
CA PRO A 813 -45.61 14.22 25.76
C PRO A 813 -45.10 13.87 27.18
N GLY A 814 -44.97 14.87 28.05
CA GLY A 814 -44.52 14.69 29.45
C GLY A 814 -43.06 15.09 29.71
N ASP A 815 -42.37 15.63 28.71
CA ASP A 815 -41.00 16.10 28.84
C ASP A 815 -40.89 17.46 29.58
N ASN A 816 -41.02 17.49 30.91
CA ASN A 816 -40.97 18.73 31.71
C ASN A 816 -39.54 19.32 31.88
N CYS A 817 -39.02 20.11 30.95
CA CYS A 817 -37.81 20.94 31.20
C CYS A 817 -38.14 22.22 31.98
N TRP A 818 -39.42 22.53 32.15
CA TRP A 818 -39.91 23.76 32.76
C TRP A 818 -41.06 23.46 33.72
N THR A 819 -41.26 24.32 34.72
CA THR A 819 -42.40 24.18 35.64
C THR A 819 -43.06 25.54 35.89
N PRO A 820 -44.39 25.59 36.10
CA PRO A 820 -45.08 26.83 36.49
C PRO A 820 -44.60 27.41 37.83
N ALA A 821 -43.99 26.60 38.70
CA ALA A 821 -43.47 27.04 39.99
C ALA A 821 -42.20 27.90 39.86
N GLU A 822 -41.41 27.67 38.81
CA GLU A 822 -40.16 28.38 38.53
C GLU A 822 -40.14 28.86 37.08
N PRO A 823 -40.98 29.85 36.75
CA PRO A 823 -41.37 30.12 35.37
C PRO A 823 -40.23 30.65 34.49
N SER A 824 -39.08 31.03 35.04
CA SER A 824 -37.92 31.51 34.28
C SER A 824 -36.86 30.45 33.98
N ARG A 825 -36.95 29.26 34.58
CA ARG A 825 -35.86 28.27 34.57
C ARG A 825 -36.16 27.13 33.62
N LEU A 826 -35.18 26.79 32.79
CA LEU A 826 -35.19 25.59 31.95
C LEU A 826 -34.13 24.61 32.43
N TYR A 827 -34.55 23.44 32.87
CA TYR A 827 -33.73 22.43 33.52
C TYR A 827 -33.19 21.39 32.54
N ALA A 828 -31.89 21.13 32.62
CA ALA A 828 -31.27 19.94 32.08
C ALA A 828 -31.74 18.74 32.90
N ARG A 829 -32.33 17.74 32.25
CA ARG A 829 -32.82 16.55 32.97
C ARG A 829 -31.75 15.50 33.15
N GLU A 830 -30.94 15.35 32.13
CA GLU A 830 -29.80 14.46 32.10
C GLU A 830 -28.55 15.30 31.96
N SER A 831 -27.42 14.78 32.45
CA SER A 831 -26.14 15.37 32.11
C SER A 831 -25.91 15.20 30.60
N GLY A 832 -25.29 16.20 29.97
CA GLY A 832 -24.95 16.16 28.56
C GLY A 832 -24.75 17.55 27.96
N TYR A 833 -24.59 17.58 26.64
CA TYR A 833 -24.47 18.82 25.88
C TYR A 833 -25.83 19.36 25.46
N TYR A 834 -26.04 20.65 25.71
CA TYR A 834 -27.27 21.33 25.39
C TYR A 834 -27.05 22.51 24.45
N LEU A 835 -28.00 22.71 23.55
CA LEU A 835 -28.27 23.99 22.93
C LEU A 835 -29.42 24.65 23.65
N ALA A 836 -29.32 25.96 23.83
CA ALA A 836 -30.41 26.74 24.39
C ALA A 836 -30.55 28.05 23.65
N GLY A 837 -31.70 28.69 23.78
CA GLY A 837 -31.90 30.02 23.23
C GLY A 837 -33.29 30.51 23.51
N GLY A 838 -33.58 31.71 23.01
CA GLY A 838 -34.90 32.30 23.16
C GLY A 838 -35.06 33.55 22.33
N ALA A 839 -36.30 33.88 22.03
CA ALA A 839 -36.66 35.08 21.29
C ALA A 839 -37.61 35.97 22.09
N VAL A 840 -37.48 37.28 21.86
CA VAL A 840 -38.37 38.32 22.37
C VAL A 840 -38.77 39.26 21.25
N THR A 841 -40.02 39.71 21.29
CA THR A 841 -40.55 40.66 20.32
C THR A 841 -40.85 41.99 21.00
N LEU A 842 -40.40 43.08 20.39
CA LEU A 842 -40.71 44.42 20.86
C LEU A 842 -41.54 45.16 19.82
N LYS A 843 -42.60 45.83 20.29
CA LYS A 843 -43.50 46.62 19.45
C LYS A 843 -43.04 48.07 19.37
N SER A 844 -42.94 48.58 18.16
CA SER A 844 -42.56 49.95 17.77
C SER A 844 -43.29 51.06 18.53
N ALA A 845 -44.55 50.86 18.90
CA ALA A 845 -45.37 51.88 19.56
C ALA A 845 -44.90 52.28 20.97
N ASN A 846 -44.09 51.44 21.63
CA ASN A 846 -43.56 51.71 22.96
C ASN A 846 -42.02 51.87 23.00
N SER A 847 -41.31 51.47 21.94
CA SER A 847 -39.85 51.50 21.90
C SER A 847 -39.32 52.93 21.74
N ARG A 848 -38.89 53.52 22.85
CA ARG A 848 -37.98 54.67 22.81
C ARG A 848 -36.63 54.20 22.27
N SER A 849 -35.92 55.05 21.51
CA SER A 849 -34.57 54.72 21.05
C SER A 849 -33.67 54.31 22.23
N GLY A 850 -33.23 53.05 22.24
CA GLY A 850 -32.58 52.43 23.39
C GLY A 850 -31.80 51.17 23.02
N ARG A 851 -31.01 50.64 23.96
CA ARG A 851 -30.27 49.38 23.77
C ARG A 851 -31.01 48.23 24.43
N LEU A 852 -31.22 47.16 23.67
CA LEU A 852 -31.71 45.87 24.14
C LEU A 852 -30.54 44.88 24.15
N ILE A 853 -30.50 44.04 25.18
CA ILE A 853 -29.59 42.90 25.24
C ILE A 853 -30.37 41.68 25.69
N VAL A 854 -30.31 40.59 24.92
CA VAL A 854 -30.85 39.28 25.29
C VAL A 854 -29.68 38.37 25.64
N ILE A 855 -29.73 37.70 26.79
CA ILE A 855 -28.63 36.91 27.33
C ILE A 855 -29.16 35.56 27.81
N VAL A 856 -28.41 34.49 27.54
CA VAL A 856 -28.63 33.19 28.19
C VAL A 856 -27.62 33.05 29.34
N ARG A 857 -28.09 32.74 30.55
CA ARG A 857 -27.23 32.52 31.74
C ARG A 857 -27.41 31.12 32.30
N ARG A 858 -26.32 30.54 32.83
CA ARG A 858 -26.36 29.24 33.52
C ARG A 858 -26.50 29.45 35.03
N GLY A 859 -27.53 28.85 35.63
CA GLY A 859 -27.65 28.69 37.09
C GLY A 859 -27.50 29.97 37.93
N GLY A 860 -28.11 31.08 37.52
CA GLY A 860 -27.95 32.39 38.19
C GLY A 860 -26.52 32.96 38.21
N GLY A 861 -25.55 32.28 37.57
CA GLY A 861 -24.13 32.60 37.51
C GLY A 861 -23.69 33.10 36.13
N GLY A 862 -22.69 32.43 35.53
CA GLY A 862 -22.00 32.89 34.32
C GLY A 862 -22.87 33.03 33.05
N TRP A 863 -22.54 34.03 32.24
CA TRP A 863 -23.18 34.32 30.95
C TRP A 863 -22.71 33.33 29.88
N ILE A 864 -23.65 32.72 29.15
CA ILE A 864 -23.36 31.79 28.06
C ILE A 864 -23.17 32.56 26.76
N GLN A 865 -24.18 33.36 26.38
CA GLN A 865 -24.18 34.14 25.14
C GLN A 865 -25.09 35.35 25.27
N ALA A 866 -24.71 36.45 24.62
CA ALA A 866 -25.48 37.69 24.60
C ALA A 866 -25.62 38.21 23.16
N GLN A 867 -26.79 38.75 22.84
CA GLN A 867 -27.03 39.48 21.59
C GLN A 867 -27.52 40.88 21.92
N THR A 868 -26.89 41.89 21.31
CA THR A 868 -27.22 43.31 21.55
C THR A 868 -27.81 43.95 20.32
N ALA A 869 -28.88 44.73 20.48
CA ALA A 869 -29.47 45.50 19.40
C ALA A 869 -29.69 46.96 19.81
N HIS A 870 -29.48 47.86 18.86
CA HIS A 870 -29.94 49.25 18.94
C HIS A 870 -31.35 49.32 18.37
N MET A 871 -32.28 49.87 19.15
CA MET A 871 -33.67 49.99 18.75
C MET A 871 -33.99 51.40 18.27
N HIS A 872 -34.65 51.49 17.12
CA HIS A 872 -35.25 52.73 16.61
C HIS A 872 -36.77 52.69 16.83
N ALA A 873 -37.39 53.87 17.01
CA ALA A 873 -38.76 54.00 17.50
C ALA A 873 -39.88 53.62 16.50
N VAL A 874 -39.54 53.01 15.37
CA VAL A 874 -40.48 52.76 14.25
C VAL A 874 -40.53 51.31 13.79
N ASP A 875 -39.67 50.43 14.30
CA ASP A 875 -39.57 49.05 13.82
C ASP A 875 -40.12 48.06 14.85
N ASP A 876 -41.12 47.27 14.46
CA ASP A 876 -41.45 46.03 15.16
C ASP A 876 -40.29 45.05 14.89
N SER A 877 -39.68 44.52 15.94
CA SER A 877 -38.46 43.70 15.79
C SER A 877 -38.50 42.48 16.69
N ILE A 878 -38.19 41.32 16.09
CA ILE A 878 -37.96 40.06 16.77
C ILE A 878 -36.46 39.96 17.02
N TYR A 879 -36.06 39.80 18.28
CA TYR A 879 -34.69 39.58 18.67
C TYR A 879 -34.56 38.20 19.30
N SER A 880 -33.80 37.34 18.64
CA SER A 880 -33.48 35.99 19.12
C SER A 880 -32.04 35.96 19.63
N VAL A 881 -31.79 35.22 20.70
CA VAL A 881 -30.44 34.77 21.07
C VAL A 881 -30.41 33.25 20.93
N MET A 882 -29.53 32.77 20.07
CA MET A 882 -29.12 31.36 20.08
C MET A 882 -27.96 31.28 21.07
N GLY A 883 -28.03 30.39 22.05
CA GLY A 883 -26.90 29.99 22.87
C GLY A 883 -26.06 28.96 22.12
N GLY A 884 -24.73 29.06 22.25
CA GLY A 884 -23.80 28.05 21.77
C GLY A 884 -24.02 26.70 22.46
N MET A 885 -23.21 25.70 22.12
CA MET A 885 -23.24 24.41 22.81
C MET A 885 -22.53 24.52 24.16
N PHE A 886 -23.19 24.08 25.23
CA PHE A 886 -22.59 24.01 26.56
C PHE A 886 -23.02 22.76 27.30
N HIS A 887 -22.11 22.21 28.09
CA HIS A 887 -22.40 21.04 28.92
C HIS A 887 -23.16 21.46 30.18
N MET A 888 -24.23 20.73 30.51
CA MET A 888 -25.00 20.87 31.74
C MET A 888 -25.07 19.52 32.47
N ASN A 889 -25.08 19.55 33.79
CA ASN A 889 -25.40 18.37 34.59
C ASN A 889 -26.92 18.26 34.79
N ALA A 890 -27.40 17.04 35.01
CA ALA A 890 -28.79 16.80 35.44
C ALA A 890 -29.16 17.69 36.64
N GLY A 891 -30.28 18.41 36.55
CA GLY A 891 -30.78 19.33 37.56
C GLY A 891 -30.23 20.77 37.47
N GLU A 892 -29.24 21.03 36.62
CA GLU A 892 -28.83 22.40 36.34
C GLU A 892 -29.86 23.11 35.44
N TYR A 893 -29.90 24.44 35.49
CA TYR A 893 -30.82 25.22 34.68
C TYR A 893 -30.16 26.37 33.96
N ILE A 894 -30.85 26.87 32.94
CA ILE A 894 -30.59 28.16 32.33
C ILE A 894 -31.74 29.14 32.55
N GLU A 895 -31.45 30.41 32.36
CA GLU A 895 -32.46 31.45 32.23
C GLU A 895 -32.14 32.32 31.01
N ILE A 896 -33.19 32.73 30.31
CA ILE A 896 -33.11 33.77 29.29
C ILE A 896 -33.43 35.08 29.99
N VAL A 897 -32.51 36.03 29.93
CA VAL A 897 -32.65 37.33 30.56
C VAL A 897 -32.55 38.44 29.54
N VAL A 898 -33.25 39.53 29.81
CA VAL A 898 -33.31 40.70 28.95
C VAL A 898 -32.93 41.94 29.73
N TYR A 899 -32.01 42.71 29.18
CA TYR A 899 -31.71 44.07 29.63
C TYR A 899 -32.26 45.07 28.62
N HIS A 900 -33.02 46.05 29.10
CA HIS A 900 -33.49 47.16 28.27
C HIS A 900 -33.19 48.49 28.96
N MET A 901 -32.45 49.36 28.28
CA MET A 901 -31.93 50.61 28.86
C MET A 901 -33.00 51.57 29.40
N LEU A 902 -34.24 51.49 28.90
CA LEU A 902 -35.29 52.45 29.22
C LEU A 902 -36.45 51.85 30.00
N GLY A 903 -36.51 50.51 30.13
CA GLY A 903 -37.64 49.79 30.70
C GLY A 903 -38.88 49.87 29.80
N ASP A 904 -39.37 48.73 29.33
CA ASP A 904 -40.59 48.65 28.51
C ASP A 904 -41.26 47.28 28.69
N GLY A 905 -42.50 47.13 28.25
CA GLY A 905 -43.16 45.84 28.14
C GLY A 905 -42.76 45.11 26.86
N ILE A 906 -42.19 43.92 26.97
CA ILE A 906 -42.05 43.00 25.83
C ILE A 906 -43.45 42.54 25.43
N GLN A 907 -43.86 42.78 24.19
CA GLN A 907 -45.23 42.50 23.72
C GLN A 907 -45.30 41.22 22.90
N THR A 908 -46.45 40.53 22.97
CA THR A 908 -46.79 39.45 22.04
C THR A 908 -47.49 40.05 20.80
N TYR A 909 -46.91 39.86 19.61
CA TYR A 909 -47.48 40.31 18.34
C TYR A 909 -48.35 39.21 17.74
N GLN A 910 -49.67 39.43 17.65
CA GLN A 910 -50.63 38.43 17.14
C GLN A 910 -51.05 38.62 15.67
N SER A 911 -50.23 39.25 14.83
CA SER A 911 -50.59 39.44 13.42
C SER A 911 -49.75 38.52 12.51
N GLY A 912 -50.36 37.46 11.98
CA GLY A 912 -49.81 36.71 10.85
C GLY A 912 -49.04 35.41 11.13
N GLY A 913 -49.19 34.77 12.29
CA GLY A 913 -48.82 33.34 12.44
C GLY A 913 -47.57 33.01 13.27
N CYS A 914 -46.96 33.95 13.99
CA CYS A 914 -46.02 33.59 15.06
C CYS A 914 -46.79 33.14 16.30
N GLU A 915 -46.90 31.83 16.56
CA GLU A 915 -47.61 31.30 17.74
C GLU A 915 -46.94 31.69 19.08
N HIS A 916 -45.67 32.12 19.11
CA HIS A 916 -44.92 32.37 20.36
C HIS A 916 -43.90 33.54 20.27
N CYS A 917 -44.30 34.76 20.62
CA CYS A 917 -43.48 35.99 20.52
C CYS A 917 -42.51 36.25 21.68
N ILE A 918 -42.66 35.51 22.78
CA ILE A 918 -41.63 35.32 23.81
C ILE A 918 -41.47 33.82 23.95
N ASN A 919 -40.28 33.31 23.67
CA ASN A 919 -40.03 31.88 23.74
C ASN A 919 -38.63 31.57 24.26
N GLY A 920 -38.47 30.32 24.67
CA GLY A 920 -37.21 29.74 25.09
C GLY A 920 -37.15 28.29 24.70
N TRP A 921 -35.96 27.75 24.53
CA TRP A 921 -35.77 26.33 24.31
C TRP A 921 -34.50 25.85 24.99
N LEU A 922 -34.54 24.59 25.39
CA LEU A 922 -33.40 23.84 25.89
C LEU A 922 -33.45 22.46 25.24
N MET A 923 -32.41 22.11 24.51
CA MET A 923 -32.36 20.93 23.66
C MET A 923 -31.09 20.15 23.95
N LYS A 924 -31.24 18.91 24.43
CA LYS A 924 -30.10 18.00 24.57
C LYS A 924 -29.69 17.54 23.18
N ILE A 925 -28.40 17.66 22.87
CA ILE A 925 -27.83 17.32 21.57
C ILE A 925 -26.73 16.26 21.65
N GLY A 926 -26.41 15.79 22.86
CA GLY A 926 -25.46 14.71 23.10
C GLY A 926 -25.26 14.44 24.58
N ASP A 927 -24.62 13.32 24.89
CA ASP A 927 -24.11 12.97 26.22
C ASP A 927 -22.74 13.58 26.49
#